data_AF-A0A181Z5U4-F1
#
_entry.id   AF-A0A181Z5U4-F1
#
_cell.length_a   1.000
_cell.length_b   1.000
_cell.length_c   1.000
_cell.angle_alpha   90.00
_cell.angle_beta   90.00
_cell.angle_gamma   90.00
#
_symmetry.space_group_name_H-M   'P 1'
#
loop_
_entity.id
_entity.type
_entity.pdbx_description
1 polymer ?
#
loop_
_entity_poly.entity_id
_entity_poly.type
_entity_poly.pdbx_seq_one_letter_code
_entity_poly.pdbx_strand_id
1 'polypeptide(L)'
;MTTRAIHTRRTMIGLAGIGLAGAVLGEATAASAASAVGARFTATAKTTTDELNRWLAARDSTRIRRLTGVVVLTKPLVVPANTLLDAHGATITGPPTDNVLRNAASIATVVTSVAVTAGSPVVTSAAGAFTADMVGRRIQVLDAGSRAWRPGAPTSLYGRVVTVTSPGQATLDVPATSTLTAQAYVYPVADTTITIQGGTWINRNKNSLSQKISSHGFLIRRASGVTIADLTVKGQGAKQMGGQYAISLGDVSDVTVSKITFTDTSSDGLHFQGPASTLRISDITGSNSGDDLVAFTGVDGKSRDGSRLGDVEGDITDVVLRNVRGSGCHTHLKITSGVGAGEVQRHVSGFTATGISGTVSSGGAPVNVVDYAGSTSFSGSITGVTATPSGASAMVNVGASIVGDLVVGDVTWTTAKVPTNGIVRVVQSSTTPTVTAGSITVRNVVRKDTAGKITDTTGAGLALGTRTLGTLTVTGVGCPVPAPHFDSVQLASAGMRIDSMSVASDSSAARTGNVLVLPVSSKGYSIGAATFSSISRSTGSLWSADADGDGTSTDIAVRGYSGGKAVALLRSPASLRVWDLKQPAGTGAAVRLNSPAASPVRIVTARSTRSAPLVSRTGAQQVSVSSSIPVDTSLLTPLEGDQVIDVRAVSAGTQYWDSASGTWTSTKPTPSAASTSPPTAAPPTASPGPVAPSGPSPAEAPAPTSTPPVASTSTPTPTPTRTPTAAPTQPLAPSAADAASSGGSR
;
A
#
# COMPACT_ATOMS: atom_id res chain seq x y z
N MET A 1 -46.08 -23.80 -57.83
CA MET A 1 -47.15 -23.78 -56.81
C MET A 1 -46.74 -24.68 -55.65
N THR A 2 -46.18 -24.08 -54.61
CA THR A 2 -46.06 -24.64 -53.24
C THR A 2 -45.50 -23.53 -52.36
N THR A 3 -46.32 -23.06 -51.43
CA THR A 3 -46.09 -21.93 -50.52
C THR A 3 -45.09 -22.33 -49.44
N ARG A 4 -43.91 -21.68 -49.39
CA ARG A 4 -42.95 -21.82 -48.27
C ARG A 4 -43.17 -20.71 -47.26
N ALA A 5 -43.56 -21.09 -46.05
CA ALA A 5 -43.65 -20.23 -44.89
C ALA A 5 -42.23 -19.90 -44.36
N ILE A 6 -41.94 -18.60 -44.23
CA ILE A 6 -40.74 -18.07 -43.58
C ILE A 6 -41.04 -17.95 -42.08
N HIS A 7 -40.44 -18.81 -41.26
CA HIS A 7 -40.42 -18.64 -39.81
C HIS A 7 -39.22 -17.78 -39.39
N THR A 8 -39.51 -16.52 -39.06
CA THR A 8 -38.56 -15.58 -38.46
C THR A 8 -38.35 -15.95 -36.98
N ARG A 9 -37.22 -16.57 -36.64
CA ARG A 9 -36.78 -16.70 -35.24
C ARG A 9 -36.22 -15.36 -34.76
N ARG A 10 -36.99 -14.66 -33.90
CA ARG A 10 -36.48 -13.56 -33.08
C ARG A 10 -35.64 -14.15 -31.94
N THR A 11 -34.33 -14.00 -32.03
CA THR A 11 -33.42 -14.25 -30.90
C THR A 11 -33.54 -13.07 -29.94
N MET A 12 -34.24 -13.26 -28.81
CA MET A 12 -34.20 -12.32 -27.70
C MET A 12 -32.83 -12.41 -27.03
N ILE A 13 -32.01 -11.37 -27.22
CA ILE A 13 -30.80 -11.15 -26.44
C ILE A 13 -31.25 -10.57 -25.09
N GLY A 14 -31.08 -11.36 -24.04
CA GLY A 14 -31.38 -10.98 -22.66
C GLY A 14 -30.49 -9.83 -22.18
N LEU A 15 -31.13 -8.71 -21.85
CA LEU A 15 -30.55 -7.43 -21.45
C LEU A 15 -30.24 -7.44 -19.94
N ALA A 16 -29.22 -8.19 -19.50
CA ALA A 16 -28.76 -8.21 -18.12
C ALA A 16 -27.46 -7.41 -17.96
N GLY A 17 -27.54 -6.08 -18.10
CA GLY A 17 -26.37 -5.19 -17.98
C GLY A 17 -26.67 -3.72 -17.68
N ILE A 18 -27.93 -3.33 -17.46
CA ILE A 18 -28.35 -1.91 -17.37
C ILE A 18 -28.50 -1.43 -15.91
N GLY A 19 -28.30 -2.29 -14.92
CA GLY A 19 -28.58 -1.97 -13.51
C GLY A 19 -27.68 -0.90 -12.87
N LEU A 20 -26.38 -0.84 -13.20
CA LEU A 20 -25.46 0.12 -12.57
C LEU A 20 -25.34 1.46 -13.30
N ALA A 21 -25.59 1.51 -14.61
CA ALA A 21 -25.58 2.77 -15.36
C ALA A 21 -26.84 3.61 -15.10
N GLY A 22 -27.97 2.98 -14.78
CA GLY A 22 -29.24 3.65 -14.49
C GLY A 22 -29.23 4.52 -13.24
N ALA A 23 -28.54 4.09 -12.17
CA ALA A 23 -28.46 4.87 -10.93
C ALA A 23 -27.62 6.15 -11.09
N VAL A 24 -26.49 6.06 -11.80
CA VAL A 24 -25.60 7.23 -12.04
C VAL A 24 -26.23 8.22 -13.03
N LEU A 25 -26.97 7.75 -14.03
CA LEU A 25 -27.70 8.63 -14.97
C LEU A 25 -28.96 9.26 -14.33
N GLY A 26 -29.60 8.57 -13.39
CA GLY A 26 -30.75 9.09 -12.63
C GLY A 26 -30.37 10.25 -11.70
N GLU A 27 -29.22 10.16 -11.03
CA GLU A 27 -28.75 11.24 -10.15
C GLU A 27 -28.33 12.50 -10.93
N ALA A 28 -27.66 12.33 -12.08
CA ALA A 28 -27.25 13.46 -12.93
C ALA A 28 -28.46 14.23 -13.51
N THR A 29 -29.54 13.53 -13.86
CA THR A 29 -30.76 14.16 -14.40
C THR A 29 -31.56 14.87 -13.30
N ALA A 30 -31.68 14.28 -12.11
CA ALA A 30 -32.33 14.92 -10.96
C ALA A 30 -31.60 16.19 -10.49
N ALA A 31 -30.26 16.19 -10.46
CA ALA A 31 -29.48 17.38 -10.12
C ALA A 31 -29.67 18.51 -11.15
N SER A 32 -29.76 18.18 -12.45
CA SER A 32 -30.03 19.17 -13.51
C SER A 32 -31.45 19.76 -13.44
N ALA A 33 -32.45 18.95 -13.03
CA ALA A 33 -33.82 19.42 -12.85
C ALA A 33 -33.98 20.30 -11.60
N ALA A 34 -33.30 19.94 -10.50
CA ALA A 34 -33.27 20.75 -9.28
C ALA A 34 -32.60 22.12 -9.50
N SER A 35 -31.61 22.21 -10.38
CA SER A 35 -30.93 23.45 -10.79
C SER A 35 -31.87 24.50 -11.41
N ALA A 36 -33.03 24.10 -11.96
CA ALA A 36 -33.99 25.04 -12.55
C ALA A 36 -34.79 25.86 -11.51
N VAL A 37 -34.86 25.39 -10.26
CA VAL A 37 -35.70 25.99 -9.19
C VAL A 37 -34.87 26.82 -8.19
N GLY A 38 -33.53 26.74 -8.26
CA GLY A 38 -32.64 27.46 -7.35
C GLY A 38 -32.57 28.96 -7.60
N ALA A 39 -32.27 29.73 -6.54
CA ALA A 39 -31.99 31.16 -6.67
C ALA A 39 -30.79 31.35 -7.60
N ARG A 40 -30.99 32.07 -8.71
CA ARG A 40 -29.94 32.34 -9.71
C ARG A 40 -29.27 33.68 -9.45
N PHE A 41 -27.94 33.70 -9.52
CA PHE A 41 -27.11 34.89 -9.51
C PHE A 41 -26.25 34.92 -10.77
N THR A 42 -26.34 36.00 -11.54
CA THR A 42 -25.48 36.21 -12.71
C THR A 42 -24.42 37.24 -12.35
N ALA A 43 -23.20 36.77 -12.11
CA ALA A 43 -22.09 37.64 -11.75
C ALA A 43 -21.56 38.39 -12.97
N THR A 44 -21.19 39.64 -12.74
CA THR A 44 -20.54 40.52 -13.70
C THR A 44 -19.18 40.95 -13.16
N ALA A 45 -18.36 41.60 -13.98
CA ALA A 45 -17.08 42.16 -13.54
C ALA A 45 -17.21 43.18 -12.39
N LYS A 46 -18.39 43.76 -12.16
CA LYS A 46 -18.67 44.69 -11.06
C LYS A 46 -19.19 44.01 -9.79
N THR A 47 -19.58 42.73 -9.87
CA THR A 47 -20.10 42.00 -8.72
C THR A 47 -19.04 41.92 -7.63
N THR A 48 -19.38 42.38 -6.44
CA THR A 48 -18.48 42.31 -5.29
C THR A 48 -18.54 40.93 -4.63
N THR A 49 -17.44 40.52 -4.02
CA THR A 49 -17.42 39.28 -3.22
C THR A 49 -18.42 39.30 -2.07
N ASP A 50 -18.69 40.47 -1.49
CA ASP A 50 -19.64 40.64 -0.39
C ASP A 50 -21.09 40.43 -0.81
N GLU A 51 -21.47 40.89 -2.01
CA GLU A 51 -22.78 40.57 -2.58
C GLU A 51 -22.95 39.08 -2.79
N LEU A 52 -21.93 38.41 -3.35
CA LEU A 52 -21.95 36.96 -3.57
C LEU A 52 -22.03 36.17 -2.26
N ASN A 53 -21.25 36.53 -1.25
CA ASN A 53 -21.28 35.84 0.05
C ASN A 53 -22.60 36.08 0.79
N ARG A 54 -23.21 37.27 0.68
CA ARG A 54 -24.57 37.50 1.21
C ARG A 54 -25.61 36.65 0.50
N TRP A 55 -25.51 36.51 -0.82
CA TRP A 55 -26.39 35.64 -1.60
C TRP A 55 -26.22 34.15 -1.25
N LEU A 56 -24.98 33.68 -1.09
CA LEU A 56 -24.70 32.31 -0.64
C LEU A 56 -25.24 32.04 0.77
N ALA A 57 -25.08 32.99 1.69
CA ALA A 57 -25.51 32.87 3.07
C ALA A 57 -27.02 33.04 3.27
N ALA A 58 -27.73 33.60 2.29
CA ALA A 58 -29.18 33.75 2.36
C ALA A 58 -29.82 32.37 2.58
N ARG A 59 -30.76 32.28 3.53
CA ARG A 59 -31.52 31.05 3.76
C ARG A 59 -32.79 31.12 2.91
N ASP A 60 -32.90 30.25 1.93
CA ASP A 60 -34.16 29.99 1.23
C ASP A 60 -34.56 28.51 1.40
N SER A 61 -35.77 28.19 0.95
CA SER A 61 -36.33 26.84 1.09
C SER A 61 -35.60 25.80 0.23
N THR A 62 -34.99 26.21 -0.88
CA THR A 62 -34.34 25.28 -1.83
C THR A 62 -32.91 24.95 -1.46
N ARG A 63 -32.17 25.92 -0.87
CA ARG A 63 -30.73 25.85 -0.63
C ARG A 63 -29.87 25.59 -1.89
N ILE A 64 -30.46 25.77 -3.07
CA ILE A 64 -29.81 25.64 -4.37
C ILE A 64 -29.41 27.05 -4.82
N ARG A 65 -28.12 27.22 -5.13
CA ARG A 65 -27.48 28.48 -5.48
C ARG A 65 -26.85 28.33 -6.86
N ARG A 66 -27.47 28.94 -7.88
CA ARG A 66 -26.95 28.87 -9.25
C ARG A 66 -26.16 30.12 -9.61
N LEU A 67 -24.85 29.99 -9.79
CA LEU A 67 -23.94 31.05 -10.18
C LEU A 67 -23.56 30.92 -11.66
N THR A 68 -23.68 32.02 -12.42
CA THR A 68 -23.23 32.10 -13.83
C THR A 68 -22.45 33.39 -14.07
N GLY A 69 -21.72 33.48 -15.19
CA GLY A 69 -20.99 34.69 -15.57
C GLY A 69 -19.54 34.71 -15.11
N VAL A 70 -18.93 35.88 -15.03
CA VAL A 70 -17.50 36.03 -14.69
C VAL A 70 -17.35 36.90 -13.46
N VAL A 71 -16.59 36.42 -12.48
CA VAL A 71 -16.27 37.19 -11.27
C VAL A 71 -14.82 37.08 -10.88
N VAL A 72 -14.31 38.20 -10.34
CA VAL A 72 -12.99 38.31 -9.74
C VAL A 72 -13.16 38.58 -8.25
N LEU A 73 -12.80 37.60 -7.43
CA LEU A 73 -12.96 37.66 -5.99
C LEU A 73 -11.85 38.50 -5.34
N THR A 74 -12.25 39.26 -4.33
CA THR A 74 -11.37 40.04 -3.45
C THR A 74 -11.11 39.33 -2.12
N LYS A 75 -11.93 38.33 -1.77
CA LYS A 75 -11.79 37.43 -0.61
C LYS A 75 -12.42 36.06 -0.93
N PRO A 76 -12.31 35.03 -0.08
CA PRO A 76 -12.90 33.73 -0.37
C PRO A 76 -14.43 33.77 -0.46
N LEU A 77 -14.99 32.94 -1.33
CA LEU A 77 -16.39 32.53 -1.19
C LEU A 77 -16.54 31.62 0.03
N VAL A 78 -17.57 31.86 0.83
CA VAL A 78 -17.88 31.04 2.01
C VAL A 78 -19.16 30.27 1.77
N VAL A 79 -19.05 28.94 1.66
CA VAL A 79 -20.20 28.05 1.45
C VAL A 79 -20.69 27.53 2.81
N PRO A 80 -21.94 27.82 3.22
CA PRO A 80 -22.51 27.29 4.45
C PRO A 80 -22.86 25.82 4.33
N ALA A 81 -23.06 25.14 5.46
CA ALA A 81 -23.73 23.84 5.49
C ALA A 81 -25.07 23.84 4.73
N ASN A 82 -25.41 22.69 4.18
CA ASN A 82 -26.63 22.40 3.43
C ASN A 82 -26.80 23.21 2.15
N THR A 83 -25.70 23.56 1.49
CA THR A 83 -25.74 24.39 0.28
C THR A 83 -25.38 23.56 -0.94
N LEU A 84 -26.18 23.66 -2.01
CA LEU A 84 -25.81 23.22 -3.35
C LEU A 84 -25.43 24.45 -4.17
N LEU A 85 -24.14 24.62 -4.46
CA LEU A 85 -23.61 25.63 -5.38
C LEU A 85 -23.42 25.03 -6.77
N ASP A 86 -24.27 25.43 -7.71
CA ASP A 86 -24.17 25.11 -9.13
C ASP A 86 -23.54 26.28 -9.89
N ALA A 87 -22.28 26.13 -10.28
CA ALA A 87 -21.48 27.12 -10.98
C ALA A 87 -21.31 26.79 -12.48
N HIS A 88 -22.17 25.96 -13.07
CA HIS A 88 -22.12 25.70 -14.51
C HIS A 88 -22.27 26.98 -15.33
N GLY A 89 -21.27 27.28 -16.16
CA GLY A 89 -21.20 28.53 -16.93
C GLY A 89 -20.64 29.73 -16.16
N ALA A 90 -20.11 29.52 -14.94
CA ALA A 90 -19.34 30.53 -14.23
C ALA A 90 -17.83 30.38 -14.49
N THR A 91 -17.13 31.51 -14.54
CA THR A 91 -15.67 31.60 -14.39
C THR A 91 -15.36 32.44 -13.16
N ILE A 92 -14.73 31.82 -12.17
CA ILE A 92 -14.50 32.41 -10.85
C ILE A 92 -12.99 32.51 -10.64
N THR A 93 -12.51 33.74 -10.52
CA THR A 93 -11.10 34.02 -10.31
C THR A 93 -10.86 34.41 -8.86
N GLY A 94 -10.06 33.63 -8.14
CA GLY A 94 -9.81 33.82 -6.71
C GLY A 94 -9.02 35.07 -6.35
N PRO A 95 -8.98 35.44 -5.06
CA PRO A 95 -8.13 36.52 -4.58
C PRO A 95 -6.63 36.16 -4.70
N PRO A 96 -5.73 37.16 -4.71
CA PRO A 96 -4.29 36.93 -4.91
C PRO A 96 -3.57 36.31 -3.70
N THR A 97 -4.17 36.29 -2.52
CA THR A 97 -3.50 35.91 -1.26
C THR A 97 -4.36 35.07 -0.32
N ASP A 98 -5.56 34.67 -0.74
CA ASP A 98 -6.50 33.88 0.07
C ASP A 98 -7.10 32.73 -0.77
N ASN A 99 -7.99 31.94 -0.17
CA ASN A 99 -8.70 30.87 -0.88
C ASN A 99 -9.66 31.41 -1.94
N VAL A 100 -9.93 30.62 -2.98
CA VAL A 100 -11.05 30.89 -3.89
C VAL A 100 -12.37 30.58 -3.18
N LEU A 101 -12.43 29.44 -2.48
CA LEU A 101 -13.60 28.96 -1.78
C LEU A 101 -13.21 28.29 -0.47
N ARG A 102 -14.03 28.46 0.57
CA ARG A 102 -13.96 27.68 1.81
C ARG A 102 -15.34 27.44 2.40
N ASN A 103 -15.49 26.43 3.26
CA ASN A 103 -16.73 26.25 4.02
C ASN A 103 -16.71 27.05 5.33
N ALA A 104 -17.87 27.25 5.96
CA ALA A 104 -17.98 28.02 7.20
C ALA A 104 -17.18 27.41 8.36
N ALA A 105 -17.18 26.07 8.48
CA ALA A 105 -16.47 25.36 9.55
C ALA A 105 -14.93 25.35 9.43
N SER A 106 -14.39 25.94 8.36
CA SER A 106 -12.95 26.20 8.23
C SER A 106 -12.47 27.42 9.05
N ILE A 107 -13.39 28.26 9.54
CA ILE A 107 -13.08 29.50 10.26
C ILE A 107 -13.28 29.29 11.76
N ALA A 108 -12.25 29.53 12.57
CA ALA A 108 -12.36 29.45 14.02
C ALA A 108 -13.35 30.49 14.57
N THR A 109 -14.21 30.09 15.51
CA THR A 109 -15.17 30.98 16.18
C THR A 109 -14.60 31.61 17.45
N VAL A 110 -13.62 30.94 18.09
CA VAL A 110 -12.93 31.45 19.28
C VAL A 110 -11.44 31.31 19.07
N VAL A 111 -10.73 32.38 19.41
CA VAL A 111 -9.27 32.42 19.44
C VAL A 111 -8.86 32.91 20.82
N THR A 112 -8.17 32.07 21.59
CA THR A 112 -7.82 32.35 22.99
C THR A 112 -6.41 31.85 23.31
N SER A 113 -5.79 32.37 24.36
CA SER A 113 -4.54 31.82 24.89
C SER A 113 -4.87 30.70 25.88
N VAL A 114 -4.20 29.55 25.73
CA VAL A 114 -4.37 28.39 26.61
C VAL A 114 -3.02 27.88 27.10
N ALA A 115 -3.01 27.35 28.33
CA ALA A 115 -1.92 26.55 28.87
C ALA A 115 -2.24 25.06 28.74
N VAL A 116 -1.22 24.28 28.36
CA VAL A 116 -1.24 22.82 28.24
C VAL A 116 -0.02 22.22 28.95
N THR A 117 -0.12 20.95 29.32
CA THR A 117 0.98 20.18 29.94
C THR A 117 1.20 18.90 29.15
N ALA A 118 2.46 18.57 28.86
CA ALA A 118 2.82 17.33 28.16
C ALA A 118 2.24 16.11 28.88
N GLY A 119 1.66 15.18 28.12
CA GLY A 119 0.94 14.01 28.62
C GLY A 119 -0.49 14.27 29.11
N SER A 120 -0.93 15.53 29.21
CA SER A 120 -2.26 15.89 29.68
C SER A 120 -3.22 16.22 28.53
N PRO A 121 -4.46 15.70 28.54
CA PRO A 121 -5.53 16.11 27.63
C PRO A 121 -6.22 17.41 28.02
N VAL A 122 -5.81 18.05 29.12
CA VAL A 122 -6.48 19.23 29.66
C VAL A 122 -5.88 20.52 29.08
N VAL A 123 -6.75 21.36 28.53
CA VAL A 123 -6.44 22.74 28.11
C VAL A 123 -7.02 23.72 29.12
N THR A 124 -6.24 24.74 29.51
CA THR A 124 -6.69 25.77 30.46
C THR A 124 -6.61 27.16 29.87
N SER A 125 -7.69 27.95 29.95
CA SER A 125 -7.78 29.31 29.44
C SER A 125 -8.03 30.29 30.59
N ALA A 126 -7.04 31.14 30.92
CA ALA A 126 -7.22 32.17 31.94
C ALA A 126 -8.38 33.15 31.63
N ALA A 127 -8.67 33.36 30.34
CA ALA A 127 -9.76 34.22 29.87
C ALA A 127 -11.17 33.61 30.01
N GLY A 128 -11.32 32.37 30.48
CA GLY A 128 -12.63 31.74 30.63
C GLY A 128 -13.33 31.45 29.29
N ALA A 129 -12.60 30.95 28.29
CA ALA A 129 -13.06 30.87 26.91
C ALA A 129 -13.92 29.64 26.55
N PHE A 130 -14.10 28.68 27.47
CA PHE A 130 -14.80 27.41 27.18
C PHE A 130 -16.24 27.41 27.68
N THR A 131 -17.15 26.80 26.93
CA THR A 131 -18.57 26.69 27.27
C THR A 131 -19.09 25.28 27.00
N ALA A 132 -20.16 24.86 27.67
CA ALA A 132 -20.68 23.49 27.57
C ALA A 132 -21.10 23.09 26.14
N ASP A 133 -21.55 24.04 25.32
CA ASP A 133 -21.90 23.85 23.90
C ASP A 133 -20.69 23.61 22.98
N MET A 134 -19.46 23.73 23.51
CA MET A 134 -18.23 23.35 22.81
C MET A 134 -17.94 21.85 22.87
N VAL A 135 -18.60 21.09 23.75
CA VAL A 135 -18.43 19.62 23.78
C VAL A 135 -18.76 19.05 22.40
N GLY A 136 -17.83 18.25 21.89
CA GLY A 136 -17.88 17.66 20.57
C GLY A 136 -17.28 18.51 19.44
N ARG A 137 -16.97 19.79 19.68
CA ARG A 137 -16.27 20.65 18.71
C ARG A 137 -14.78 20.34 18.67
N ARG A 138 -14.14 20.79 17.60
CA ARG A 138 -12.70 20.65 17.38
C ARG A 138 -11.96 21.85 17.93
N ILE A 139 -10.81 21.60 18.54
CA ILE A 139 -9.86 22.61 18.97
C ILE A 139 -8.49 22.28 18.38
N GLN A 140 -7.80 23.32 17.92
CA GLN A 140 -6.38 23.27 17.62
C GLN A 140 -5.64 24.11 18.65
N VAL A 141 -4.59 23.58 19.24
CA VAL A 141 -3.64 24.34 20.07
C VAL A 141 -2.30 24.36 19.35
N LEU A 142 -1.84 25.56 18.97
CA LEU A 142 -0.56 25.71 18.30
C LEU A 142 0.57 25.28 19.23
N ASP A 143 1.59 24.71 18.62
CA ASP A 143 2.83 24.23 19.21
C ASP A 143 2.69 23.10 20.26
N ALA A 144 1.48 22.63 20.56
CA ALA A 144 1.18 21.66 21.61
C ALA A 144 1.15 20.18 21.16
N GLY A 145 1.34 19.90 19.87
CA GLY A 145 1.32 18.55 19.27
C GLY A 145 2.69 17.94 19.02
N SER A 146 2.75 16.75 18.43
CA SER A 146 4.03 16.10 18.13
C SER A 146 4.71 16.81 16.95
N ARG A 147 6.04 16.79 16.93
CA ARG A 147 6.78 17.25 15.75
C ARG A 147 6.66 16.17 14.70
N ALA A 148 6.17 16.52 13.51
CA ALA A 148 6.50 15.72 12.34
C ALA A 148 8.04 15.55 12.31
N TRP A 149 8.53 14.40 11.82
CA TRP A 149 9.96 14.01 11.81
C TRP A 149 10.95 15.05 11.24
N ARG A 150 10.46 16.17 10.69
CA ARG A 150 11.25 17.31 10.23
C ARG A 150 11.49 18.33 11.36
N PRO A 151 12.77 18.65 11.68
CA PRO A 151 13.10 19.79 12.52
C PRO A 151 12.45 21.08 11.99
N GLY A 152 11.83 21.87 12.87
CA GLY A 152 11.13 23.12 12.51
C GLY A 152 9.72 22.92 11.92
N ALA A 153 9.13 21.74 12.07
CA ALA A 153 7.71 21.56 11.85
C ALA A 153 6.90 22.05 13.06
N PRO A 154 5.89 22.90 12.85
CA PRO A 154 5.04 23.39 13.92
C PRO A 154 4.30 22.19 14.47
N THR A 155 4.36 22.09 15.78
CA THR A 155 3.61 21.15 16.56
C THR A 155 2.17 21.66 16.61
N SER A 156 1.16 20.82 16.49
CA SER A 156 -0.23 21.26 16.71
C SER A 156 -1.02 20.13 17.34
N LEU A 157 -1.63 20.42 18.48
CA LEU A 157 -2.57 19.50 19.10
C LEU A 157 -3.92 19.73 18.44
N TYR A 158 -4.44 18.72 17.75
CA TYR A 158 -5.77 18.76 17.18
C TYR A 158 -6.66 17.71 17.84
N GLY A 159 -7.68 18.16 18.56
CA GLY A 159 -8.52 17.29 19.38
C GLY A 159 -9.99 17.68 19.36
N ARG A 160 -10.84 16.76 19.80
CA ARG A 160 -12.25 16.99 20.11
C ARG A 160 -12.39 17.34 21.59
N VAL A 161 -13.20 18.35 21.90
CA VAL A 161 -13.56 18.66 23.30
C VAL A 161 -14.49 17.55 23.81
N VAL A 162 -14.03 16.81 24.82
CA VAL A 162 -14.78 15.71 25.45
C VAL A 162 -15.63 16.26 26.60
N THR A 163 -15.06 17.13 27.43
CA THR A 163 -15.76 17.76 28.56
C THR A 163 -15.28 19.21 28.76
N VAL A 164 -16.16 20.05 29.28
CA VAL A 164 -15.82 21.39 29.78
C VAL A 164 -16.17 21.43 31.27
N THR A 165 -15.16 21.48 32.13
CA THR A 165 -15.34 21.42 33.59
C THR A 165 -15.58 22.80 34.20
N SER A 166 -15.05 23.84 33.57
CA SER A 166 -15.30 25.24 33.92
C SER A 166 -15.06 26.14 32.71
N PRO A 167 -15.43 27.42 32.73
CA PRO A 167 -15.08 28.35 31.66
C PRO A 167 -13.58 28.40 31.36
N GLY A 168 -12.74 28.13 32.37
CA GLY A 168 -11.29 28.12 32.23
C GLY A 168 -10.67 26.78 31.87
N GLN A 169 -11.44 25.69 31.72
CA GLN A 169 -10.86 24.35 31.54
C GLN A 169 -11.72 23.43 30.66
N ALA A 170 -11.07 22.80 29.68
CA ALA A 170 -11.66 21.76 28.85
C ALA A 170 -10.71 20.55 28.72
N THR A 171 -11.28 19.36 28.50
CA THR A 171 -10.54 18.11 28.30
C THR A 171 -10.73 17.64 26.86
N LEU A 172 -9.64 17.25 26.21
CA LEU A 172 -9.61 16.77 24.84
C LEU A 172 -9.53 15.24 24.78
N ASP A 173 -9.81 14.68 23.61
CA ASP A 173 -9.64 13.24 23.32
C ASP A 173 -8.18 12.85 23.04
N VAL A 174 -7.27 13.83 23.01
CA VAL A 174 -5.84 13.65 22.76
C VAL A 174 -5.01 14.42 23.78
N PRO A 175 -3.92 13.85 24.33
CA PRO A 175 -3.01 14.56 25.21
C PRO A 175 -2.08 15.49 24.42
N ALA A 176 -1.70 16.62 25.03
CA ALA A 176 -0.61 17.45 24.54
C ALA A 176 0.72 16.70 24.65
N THR A 177 1.67 16.96 23.75
CA THR A 177 3.04 16.40 23.80
C THR A 177 4.05 17.40 24.34
N SER A 178 3.63 18.62 24.62
CA SER A 178 4.52 19.68 25.09
C SER A 178 3.80 20.53 26.14
N THR A 179 4.57 21.04 27.09
CA THR A 179 4.10 21.96 28.13
C THR A 179 4.40 23.39 27.69
N LEU A 180 3.36 24.20 27.47
CA LEU A 180 3.50 25.57 26.99
C LEU A 180 2.20 26.37 27.14
N THR A 181 2.30 27.68 26.91
CA THR A 181 1.16 28.57 26.68
C THR A 181 1.14 28.96 25.20
N ALA A 182 0.02 28.72 24.52
CA ALA A 182 -0.13 29.01 23.09
C ALA A 182 -1.53 29.46 22.73
N GLN A 183 -1.68 29.88 21.48
CA GLN A 183 -2.96 30.21 20.90
C GLN A 183 -3.75 28.95 20.57
N ALA A 184 -4.99 28.89 21.03
CA ALA A 184 -5.98 27.90 20.66
C ALA A 184 -7.04 28.48 19.72
N TYR A 185 -7.50 27.63 18.82
CA TYR A 185 -8.55 27.92 17.84
C TYR A 185 -9.67 26.91 18.06
N VAL A 186 -10.83 27.38 18.53
CA VAL A 186 -12.04 26.55 18.63
C VAL A 186 -12.86 26.74 17.37
N TYR A 187 -13.11 25.64 16.68
CA TYR A 187 -13.89 25.62 15.46
C TYR A 187 -15.38 25.45 15.76
N PRO A 188 -16.27 25.93 14.87
CA PRO A 188 -17.69 25.68 15.00
C PRO A 188 -18.00 24.19 14.81
N VAL A 189 -19.28 23.84 14.96
CA VAL A 189 -19.76 22.51 14.58
C VAL A 189 -19.45 22.22 13.11
N ALA A 190 -19.25 20.93 12.79
CA ALA A 190 -18.96 20.51 11.44
C ALA A 190 -20.08 20.90 10.47
N ASP A 191 -19.71 21.35 9.27
CA ASP A 191 -20.68 21.59 8.21
C ASP A 191 -21.19 20.24 7.65
N THR A 192 -22.38 20.25 7.05
CA THR A 192 -22.99 19.05 6.47
C THR A 192 -23.56 19.34 5.09
N THR A 193 -23.65 18.33 4.22
CA THR A 193 -24.42 18.38 2.96
C THR A 193 -24.01 19.57 2.07
N ILE A 194 -22.72 19.67 1.75
CA ILE A 194 -22.20 20.71 0.84
C ILE A 194 -22.04 20.09 -0.54
N THR A 195 -22.67 20.66 -1.56
CA THR A 195 -22.45 20.29 -2.96
C THR A 195 -21.90 21.47 -3.74
N ILE A 196 -20.81 21.27 -4.47
CA ILE A 196 -20.23 22.27 -5.37
C ILE A 196 -20.04 21.61 -6.73
N GLN A 197 -20.67 22.15 -7.76
CA GLN A 197 -20.58 21.58 -9.10
C GLN A 197 -20.39 22.63 -10.19
N GLY A 198 -19.71 22.25 -11.26
CA GLY A 198 -19.55 23.10 -12.45
C GLY A 198 -18.53 24.25 -12.31
N GLY A 199 -18.26 24.88 -13.44
CA GLY A 199 -17.53 26.14 -13.51
C GLY A 199 -16.02 26.00 -13.71
N THR A 200 -15.39 27.11 -14.08
CA THR A 200 -13.93 27.25 -14.17
C THR A 200 -13.43 28.09 -13.00
N TRP A 201 -12.54 27.51 -12.21
CA TRP A 201 -12.02 28.08 -10.98
C TRP A 201 -10.54 28.38 -11.14
N ILE A 202 -10.19 29.67 -11.12
CA ILE A 202 -8.81 30.13 -11.35
C ILE A 202 -8.21 30.55 -10.01
N ASN A 203 -7.25 29.78 -9.52
CA ASN A 203 -6.50 30.10 -8.31
C ASN A 203 -5.33 31.04 -8.63
N ARG A 204 -5.40 32.26 -8.10
CA ARG A 204 -4.36 33.28 -8.26
C ARG A 204 -3.45 33.44 -7.05
N ASN A 205 -3.60 32.57 -6.06
CA ASN A 205 -2.90 32.70 -4.81
C ASN A 205 -1.38 32.66 -5.06
N LYS A 206 -0.73 33.81 -4.83
CA LYS A 206 0.71 34.01 -5.04
C LYS A 206 1.56 33.47 -3.90
N ASN A 207 0.94 33.01 -2.80
CA ASN A 207 1.66 32.47 -1.65
C ASN A 207 2.14 31.03 -1.91
N SER A 208 2.88 30.87 -3.00
CA SER A 208 3.47 29.63 -3.53
C SER A 208 4.09 28.82 -2.39
N LEU A 209 3.56 27.61 -2.18
CA LEU A 209 4.03 26.63 -1.19
C LEU A 209 4.02 27.07 0.29
N SER A 210 3.44 28.24 0.63
CA SER A 210 3.24 28.59 2.03
C SER A 210 2.10 27.76 2.57
N GLN A 211 2.31 27.05 3.68
CA GLN A 211 1.31 26.15 4.26
C GLN A 211 0.39 26.89 5.22
N LYS A 212 -0.30 27.89 4.68
CA LYS A 212 -1.29 28.65 5.43
C LYS A 212 -2.66 28.14 5.01
N ILE A 213 -3.61 28.10 5.94
CA ILE A 213 -5.02 27.79 5.61
C ILE A 213 -5.56 28.67 4.47
N SER A 214 -5.06 29.91 4.35
CA SER A 214 -5.42 30.86 3.28
C SER A 214 -4.66 30.64 1.96
N SER A 215 -3.87 29.58 1.78
CA SER A 215 -3.04 29.39 0.58
C SER A 215 -3.58 28.37 -0.42
N HIS A 216 -4.76 27.80 -0.22
CA HIS A 216 -5.34 26.78 -1.11
C HIS A 216 -6.34 27.37 -2.10
N GLY A 217 -6.68 26.64 -3.16
CA GLY A 217 -7.79 27.01 -4.03
C GLY A 217 -9.11 26.84 -3.29
N PHE A 218 -9.45 25.60 -2.96
CA PHE A 218 -10.58 25.26 -2.11
C PHE A 218 -10.05 24.78 -0.75
N LEU A 219 -10.66 25.26 0.34
CA LEU A 219 -10.40 24.82 1.70
C LEU A 219 -11.69 24.30 2.32
N ILE A 220 -11.88 22.98 2.32
CA ILE A 220 -12.99 22.32 3.00
C ILE A 220 -12.45 21.65 4.26
N ARG A 221 -13.05 21.99 5.40
CA ARG A 221 -12.63 21.49 6.72
C ARG A 221 -13.82 21.10 7.55
N ARG A 222 -13.71 20.06 8.37
CA ARG A 222 -14.71 19.72 9.39
C ARG A 222 -16.10 19.61 8.75
N ALA A 223 -16.25 18.72 7.78
CA ALA A 223 -17.47 18.62 6.98
C ALA A 223 -17.87 17.18 6.67
N SER A 224 -19.17 16.90 6.65
CA SER A 224 -19.73 15.60 6.25
C SER A 224 -20.68 15.75 5.06
N GLY A 225 -20.78 14.74 4.20
CA GLY A 225 -21.68 14.77 3.05
C GLY A 225 -21.27 15.81 2.01
N VAL A 226 -19.97 15.83 1.65
CA VAL A 226 -19.42 16.80 0.69
C VAL A 226 -19.41 16.21 -0.71
N THR A 227 -20.01 16.89 -1.68
CA THR A 227 -19.92 16.54 -3.10
C THR A 227 -19.22 17.64 -3.89
N ILE A 228 -18.20 17.30 -4.66
CA ILE A 228 -17.50 18.20 -5.57
C ILE A 228 -17.47 17.56 -6.96
N ALA A 229 -18.10 18.19 -7.96
CA ALA A 229 -18.26 17.57 -9.27
C ALA A 229 -18.06 18.54 -10.45
N ASP A 230 -17.68 18.00 -11.61
CA ASP A 230 -17.72 18.72 -12.90
C ASP A 230 -16.95 20.06 -12.90
N LEU A 231 -15.81 20.12 -12.21
CA LEU A 231 -15.00 21.35 -12.10
C LEU A 231 -13.84 21.36 -13.07
N THR A 232 -13.51 22.55 -13.58
CA THR A 232 -12.17 22.85 -14.11
C THR A 232 -11.44 23.76 -13.14
N VAL A 233 -10.31 23.33 -12.59
CA VAL A 233 -9.51 24.11 -11.64
C VAL A 233 -8.13 24.41 -12.25
N LYS A 234 -7.78 25.70 -12.31
CA LYS A 234 -6.56 26.19 -12.96
C LYS A 234 -5.71 26.98 -11.97
N GLY A 235 -4.39 26.76 -11.98
CA GLY A 235 -3.46 27.75 -11.42
C GLY A 235 -3.28 28.92 -12.40
N GLN A 236 -3.11 30.14 -11.90
CA GLN A 236 -2.74 31.29 -12.74
C GLN A 236 -1.24 31.56 -12.68
N GLY A 237 -0.57 31.54 -13.83
CA GLY A 237 0.81 32.01 -13.99
C GLY A 237 1.77 30.91 -14.46
N ALA A 238 3.06 31.11 -14.21
CA ALA A 238 4.09 30.08 -14.43
C ALA A 238 3.99 28.98 -13.35
N LYS A 239 4.65 27.83 -13.56
CA LYS A 239 4.78 26.75 -12.56
C LYS A 239 5.02 27.34 -11.17
N GLN A 240 4.30 26.85 -10.15
CA GLN A 240 4.34 27.28 -8.73
C GLN A 240 3.49 28.52 -8.35
N MET A 241 2.64 29.04 -9.25
CA MET A 241 1.61 30.03 -8.88
C MET A 241 0.23 29.36 -8.78
N GLY A 242 -0.59 29.78 -7.81
CA GLY A 242 -1.92 29.19 -7.58
C GLY A 242 -2.01 28.33 -6.31
N GLY A 243 -1.35 28.76 -5.23
CA GLY A 243 -1.50 28.19 -3.90
C GLY A 243 -0.75 26.88 -3.62
N GLN A 244 -0.96 26.33 -2.43
CA GLN A 244 -0.36 25.04 -2.01
C GLN A 244 -1.15 23.86 -2.59
N TYR A 245 -2.47 23.82 -2.44
CA TYR A 245 -3.32 22.74 -2.97
C TYR A 245 -4.46 23.37 -3.77
N ALA A 246 -4.80 22.80 -4.93
CA ALA A 246 -5.92 23.31 -5.71
C ALA A 246 -7.27 23.03 -5.00
N ILE A 247 -7.45 21.82 -4.46
CA ILE A 247 -8.54 21.48 -3.55
C ILE A 247 -7.96 20.76 -2.33
N SER A 248 -8.19 21.32 -1.14
CA SER A 248 -7.77 20.77 0.15
C SER A 248 -8.99 20.40 0.98
N LEU A 249 -9.10 19.14 1.40
CA LEU A 249 -10.14 18.63 2.29
C LEU A 249 -9.51 18.06 3.56
N GLY A 250 -10.07 18.31 4.74
CA GLY A 250 -9.61 17.63 5.96
C GLY A 250 -10.56 17.68 7.15
N ASP A 251 -10.48 16.68 8.04
CA ASP A 251 -11.56 16.34 8.99
C ASP A 251 -12.89 16.20 8.23
N VAL A 252 -12.94 15.27 7.27
CA VAL A 252 -14.10 15.09 6.38
C VAL A 252 -14.65 13.66 6.39
N SER A 253 -15.96 13.52 6.18
CA SER A 253 -16.62 12.22 6.03
C SER A 253 -17.63 12.24 4.90
N ASP A 254 -17.90 11.07 4.32
CA ASP A 254 -18.92 10.89 3.28
C ASP A 254 -18.72 11.87 2.11
N VAL A 255 -17.52 11.82 1.52
CA VAL A 255 -17.11 12.74 0.46
C VAL A 255 -17.20 12.06 -0.90
N THR A 256 -17.83 12.73 -1.87
CA THR A 256 -17.77 12.37 -3.29
C THR A 256 -17.05 13.46 -4.08
N VAL A 257 -16.00 13.09 -4.81
CA VAL A 257 -15.31 14.00 -5.76
C VAL A 257 -15.31 13.34 -7.14
N SER A 258 -15.86 13.98 -8.16
CA SER A 258 -15.92 13.36 -9.50
C SER A 258 -15.70 14.34 -10.64
N LYS A 259 -15.14 13.86 -11.76
CA LYS A 259 -15.02 14.61 -13.01
C LYS A 259 -14.33 15.97 -12.84
N ILE A 260 -13.17 15.96 -12.19
CA ILE A 260 -12.39 17.17 -11.95
C ILE A 260 -11.24 17.24 -12.96
N THR A 261 -11.07 18.39 -13.58
CA THR A 261 -9.94 18.69 -14.46
C THR A 261 -9.02 19.71 -13.79
N PHE A 262 -7.77 19.33 -13.54
CA PHE A 262 -6.72 20.20 -13.03
C PHE A 262 -5.78 20.64 -14.16
N THR A 263 -5.43 21.92 -14.20
CA THR A 263 -4.46 22.45 -15.17
C THR A 263 -3.51 23.42 -14.50
N ASP A 264 -2.21 23.18 -14.65
CA ASP A 264 -1.13 24.06 -14.19
C ASP A 264 -1.23 24.41 -12.69
N THR A 265 -1.56 23.41 -11.85
CA THR A 265 -1.63 23.61 -10.39
C THR A 265 -0.21 23.77 -9.81
N SER A 266 -0.06 24.62 -8.81
CA SER A 266 1.25 24.92 -8.21
C SER A 266 1.86 23.76 -7.41
N SER A 267 1.02 22.96 -6.74
CA SER A 267 1.39 21.68 -6.13
C SER A 267 0.23 20.71 -6.35
N ASP A 268 -0.43 20.21 -5.31
CA ASP A 268 -1.33 19.08 -5.47
C ASP A 268 -2.65 19.51 -6.12
N GLY A 269 -3.22 18.62 -6.93
CA GLY A 269 -4.57 18.80 -7.48
C GLY A 269 -5.61 18.65 -6.37
N LEU A 270 -5.79 17.41 -5.92
CA LEU A 270 -6.73 17.04 -4.86
C LEU A 270 -5.96 16.49 -3.65
N HIS A 271 -6.11 17.13 -2.49
CA HIS A 271 -5.39 16.76 -1.28
C HIS A 271 -6.36 16.50 -0.12
N PHE A 272 -6.26 15.32 0.49
CA PHE A 272 -6.98 14.96 1.70
C PHE A 272 -6.05 14.92 2.91
N GLN A 273 -6.46 15.58 3.99
CA GLN A 273 -5.82 15.58 5.29
C GLN A 273 -6.71 14.85 6.31
N GLY A 274 -6.10 13.98 7.11
CA GLY A 274 -6.81 13.23 8.15
C GLY A 274 -7.43 14.15 9.22
N PRO A 275 -8.47 13.68 9.95
CA PRO A 275 -9.14 12.42 9.72
C PRO A 275 -10.04 12.49 8.47
N ALA A 276 -10.13 11.39 7.72
CA ALA A 276 -11.01 11.31 6.56
C ALA A 276 -11.64 9.92 6.43
N SER A 277 -12.93 9.84 6.08
CA SER A 277 -13.64 8.55 5.98
C SER A 277 -14.69 8.53 4.88
N THR A 278 -14.96 7.34 4.34
CA THR A 278 -15.99 7.12 3.31
C THR A 278 -15.81 8.04 2.09
N LEU A 279 -14.66 7.91 1.42
CA LEU A 279 -14.30 8.78 0.29
C LEU A 279 -14.56 8.06 -1.04
N ARG A 280 -15.27 8.71 -1.96
CA ARG A 280 -15.55 8.22 -3.32
C ARG A 280 -15.02 9.22 -4.33
N ILE A 281 -13.93 8.87 -5.01
CA ILE A 281 -13.22 9.78 -5.89
C ILE A 281 -13.14 9.13 -7.28
N SER A 282 -13.61 9.81 -8.33
CA SER A 282 -13.55 9.28 -9.70
C SER A 282 -13.23 10.31 -10.76
N ASP A 283 -12.68 9.85 -11.88
CA ASP A 283 -12.55 10.62 -13.12
C ASP A 283 -11.78 11.93 -12.92
N ILE A 284 -10.61 11.81 -12.27
CA ILE A 284 -9.72 12.92 -12.00
C ILE A 284 -8.71 13.02 -13.13
N THR A 285 -8.71 14.14 -13.83
CA THR A 285 -7.74 14.43 -14.88
C THR A 285 -6.86 15.61 -14.47
N GLY A 286 -5.58 15.55 -14.84
CA GLY A 286 -4.64 16.61 -14.50
C GLY A 286 -3.56 16.78 -15.55
N SER A 287 -3.17 18.03 -15.80
CA SER A 287 -1.99 18.37 -16.59
C SER A 287 -1.10 19.36 -15.84
N ASN A 288 0.19 19.08 -15.79
CA ASN A 288 1.22 19.93 -15.17
C ASN A 288 0.94 20.27 -13.70
N SER A 289 0.54 19.30 -12.87
CA SER A 289 0.53 19.54 -11.42
C SER A 289 1.96 19.71 -10.91
N GLY A 290 2.20 20.72 -10.08
CA GLY A 290 3.53 21.02 -9.56
C GLY A 290 4.06 19.98 -8.58
N ASP A 291 3.18 19.16 -8.00
CA ASP A 291 3.52 18.01 -7.16
C ASP A 291 2.54 16.85 -7.48
N ASP A 292 1.76 16.37 -6.51
CA ASP A 292 0.95 15.15 -6.65
C ASP A 292 -0.45 15.44 -7.24
N LEU A 293 -0.96 14.64 -8.18
CA LEU A 293 -2.32 14.89 -8.70
C LEU A 293 -3.40 14.64 -7.63
N VAL A 294 -3.30 13.51 -6.94
CA VAL A 294 -4.13 13.15 -5.79
C VAL A 294 -3.24 12.74 -4.62
N ALA A 295 -3.46 13.32 -3.45
CA ALA A 295 -2.68 13.04 -2.24
C ALA A 295 -3.57 12.77 -1.01
N PHE A 296 -3.12 11.86 -0.16
CA PHE A 296 -3.69 11.55 1.15
C PHE A 296 -2.61 11.65 2.21
N THR A 297 -2.86 12.46 3.24
CA THR A 297 -1.95 12.67 4.37
C THR A 297 -2.71 12.55 5.68
N GLY A 298 -2.42 11.53 6.51
CA GLY A 298 -2.99 11.48 7.88
C GLY A 298 -2.48 12.65 8.74
N VAL A 299 -1.22 13.02 8.52
CA VAL A 299 -0.52 14.19 9.04
C VAL A 299 0.26 14.83 7.90
N ASP A 300 0.09 16.13 7.69
CA ASP A 300 0.83 16.85 6.67
C ASP A 300 2.23 17.24 7.18
N GLY A 301 3.21 16.41 6.84
CA GLY A 301 4.58 16.50 7.34
C GLY A 301 5.40 17.68 6.84
N LYS A 302 4.84 18.50 5.95
CA LYS A 302 5.58 19.64 5.41
C LYS A 302 5.40 20.91 6.22
N SER A 303 4.45 20.95 7.15
CA SER A 303 4.65 21.51 8.48
C SER A 303 5.84 22.48 8.60
N ARG A 304 5.85 23.78 8.24
CA ARG A 304 7.00 24.69 8.54
C ARG A 304 6.65 25.69 9.64
N ASP A 305 7.59 26.22 10.41
CA ASP A 305 7.31 27.27 11.42
C ASP A 305 6.37 28.36 10.85
N GLY A 306 5.19 28.52 11.46
CA GLY A 306 4.11 29.40 10.98
C GLY A 306 3.12 28.78 9.97
N SER A 307 3.29 27.50 9.60
CA SER A 307 2.31 26.67 8.90
C SER A 307 1.14 26.41 9.84
N ARG A 308 -0.08 26.61 9.30
CA ARG A 308 -1.33 26.39 10.03
C ARG A 308 -2.07 25.15 9.53
N LEU A 309 -1.41 24.25 8.78
CA LEU A 309 -2.03 23.02 8.26
C LEU A 309 -2.11 21.88 9.27
N GLY A 310 -1.54 22.06 10.48
CA GLY A 310 -1.85 21.21 11.62
C GLY A 310 -3.24 21.47 12.21
N ASP A 311 -4.15 22.11 11.46
CA ASP A 311 -5.53 22.34 11.87
C ASP A 311 -6.43 21.12 11.72
N VAL A 312 -5.88 20.03 11.18
CA VAL A 312 -6.50 18.71 11.03
C VAL A 312 -5.39 17.65 11.06
N GLU A 313 -5.62 16.55 11.76
CA GLU A 313 -4.82 15.32 11.65
C GLU A 313 -5.61 14.11 12.14
N GLY A 314 -5.38 12.94 11.55
CA GLY A 314 -6.06 11.71 11.94
C GLY A 314 -5.98 10.59 10.92
N ASP A 315 -6.73 9.52 11.15
CA ASP A 315 -6.77 8.35 10.27
C ASP A 315 -7.54 8.61 8.98
N ILE A 316 -7.18 7.90 7.92
CA ILE A 316 -7.88 7.90 6.64
C ILE A 316 -8.44 6.51 6.40
N THR A 317 -9.75 6.39 6.21
CA THR A 317 -10.45 5.10 6.12
C THR A 317 -11.43 5.06 4.94
N ASP A 318 -11.69 3.86 4.44
CA ASP A 318 -12.76 3.58 3.47
C ASP A 318 -12.71 4.48 2.22
N VAL A 319 -11.60 4.40 1.49
CA VAL A 319 -11.35 5.21 0.29
C VAL A 319 -11.53 4.38 -0.97
N VAL A 320 -12.32 4.88 -1.91
CA VAL A 320 -12.45 4.33 -3.26
C VAL A 320 -12.04 5.40 -4.27
N LEU A 321 -10.92 5.19 -4.94
CA LEU A 321 -10.35 6.05 -5.98
C LEU A 321 -10.38 5.34 -7.34
N ARG A 322 -10.93 5.99 -8.37
CA ARG A 322 -11.07 5.42 -9.71
C ARG A 322 -10.66 6.41 -10.79
N ASN A 323 -10.09 5.91 -11.88
CA ASN A 323 -9.87 6.68 -13.12
C ASN A 323 -9.09 7.98 -12.90
N VAL A 324 -7.86 7.87 -12.39
CA VAL A 324 -6.94 9.01 -12.26
C VAL A 324 -6.03 9.05 -13.48
N ARG A 325 -6.02 10.18 -14.19
CA ARG A 325 -5.21 10.38 -15.39
C ARG A 325 -4.43 11.69 -15.33
N GLY A 326 -3.12 11.60 -15.12
CA GLY A 326 -2.24 12.76 -15.08
C GLY A 326 -1.30 12.86 -16.29
N SER A 327 -0.91 14.06 -16.69
CA SER A 327 0.18 14.29 -17.62
C SER A 327 1.11 15.38 -17.10
N GLY A 328 2.39 15.07 -16.96
CA GLY A 328 3.35 16.04 -16.43
C GLY A 328 3.18 16.35 -14.93
N CYS A 329 2.61 15.40 -14.18
CA CYS A 329 2.51 15.43 -12.71
C CYS A 329 3.77 14.83 -12.06
N HIS A 330 4.05 15.12 -10.78
CA HIS A 330 5.14 14.43 -10.07
C HIS A 330 4.78 12.97 -9.73
N THR A 331 3.60 12.79 -9.14
CA THR A 331 2.96 11.50 -8.84
C THR A 331 1.48 11.62 -9.24
N HIS A 332 0.82 10.53 -9.64
CA HIS A 332 -0.64 10.55 -9.81
C HIS A 332 -1.37 10.32 -8.49
N LEU A 333 -0.85 9.42 -7.66
CA LEU A 333 -1.39 9.09 -6.34
C LEU A 333 -0.29 9.01 -5.29
N LYS A 334 -0.37 9.84 -4.26
CA LYS A 334 0.48 9.75 -3.07
C LYS A 334 -0.32 9.48 -1.81
N ILE A 335 0.19 8.58 -0.98
CA ILE A 335 -0.44 8.19 0.28
C ILE A 335 0.62 8.21 1.38
N THR A 336 0.29 8.91 2.46
CA THR A 336 1.08 8.99 3.68
C THR A 336 0.12 9.00 4.86
N SER A 337 0.46 8.36 5.98
CA SER A 337 -0.34 8.51 7.22
C SER A 337 0.41 9.38 8.21
N GLY A 338 1.65 9.04 8.54
CA GLY A 338 2.46 9.77 9.50
C GLY A 338 2.11 9.46 10.95
N VAL A 339 2.78 10.17 11.86
CA VAL A 339 2.61 10.07 13.31
C VAL A 339 2.11 11.43 13.81
N GLY A 340 0.94 11.45 14.42
CA GLY A 340 0.27 12.67 14.89
C GLY A 340 0.59 13.01 16.35
N ALA A 341 -0.17 13.94 16.93
CA ALA A 341 -0.05 14.33 18.33
C ALA A 341 -0.15 13.13 19.28
N GLY A 342 0.60 13.19 20.39
CA GLY A 342 0.74 12.08 21.34
C GLY A 342 1.61 10.92 20.83
N GLU A 343 2.38 11.12 19.75
CA GLU A 343 3.10 10.06 19.03
C GLU A 343 2.17 8.95 18.51
N VAL A 344 0.89 9.29 18.29
CA VAL A 344 -0.11 8.34 17.82
C VAL A 344 0.12 8.08 16.33
N GLN A 345 0.46 6.83 16.00
CA GLN A 345 0.51 6.36 14.62
C GLN A 345 -0.84 6.56 13.95
N ARG A 346 -0.86 7.29 12.82
CA ARG A 346 -2.06 7.39 11.99
C ARG A 346 -2.11 6.25 10.99
N HIS A 347 -3.30 5.85 10.57
CA HIS A 347 -3.50 4.73 9.66
C HIS A 347 -4.23 5.17 8.39
N VAL A 348 -3.80 4.61 7.25
CA VAL A 348 -4.62 4.57 6.03
C VAL A 348 -5.11 3.13 5.85
N SER A 349 -6.43 2.92 5.91
CA SER A 349 -7.03 1.57 5.80
C SER A 349 -8.29 1.57 4.96
N GLY A 350 -8.71 0.38 4.50
CA GLY A 350 -9.87 0.26 3.59
C GLY A 350 -9.67 1.00 2.26
N PHE A 351 -8.42 1.15 1.82
CA PHE A 351 -8.09 1.95 0.63
C PHE A 351 -8.18 1.11 -0.64
N THR A 352 -8.86 1.60 -1.68
CA THR A 352 -8.93 0.95 -3.00
C THR A 352 -8.69 1.99 -4.09
N ALA A 353 -7.65 1.82 -4.89
CA ALA A 353 -7.39 2.62 -6.09
C ALA A 353 -7.40 1.76 -7.35
N THR A 354 -8.08 2.23 -8.40
CA THR A 354 -8.16 1.55 -9.70
C THR A 354 -8.01 2.52 -10.87
N GLY A 355 -7.43 2.08 -11.99
CA GLY A 355 -7.44 2.86 -13.23
C GLY A 355 -6.54 4.10 -13.18
N ILE A 356 -5.26 3.93 -12.86
CA ILE A 356 -4.28 5.03 -12.81
C ILE A 356 -3.46 5.02 -14.11
N SER A 357 -3.48 6.13 -14.85
CA SER A 357 -2.92 6.21 -16.21
C SER A 357 -2.29 7.57 -16.53
N GLY A 358 -1.55 7.66 -17.64
CA GLY A 358 -0.94 8.90 -18.12
C GLY A 358 0.58 8.93 -17.95
N THR A 359 1.17 10.11 -17.68
CA THR A 359 2.63 10.30 -17.59
C THR A 359 3.02 11.13 -16.36
N VAL A 360 4.17 10.83 -15.77
CA VAL A 360 4.80 11.64 -14.69
C VAL A 360 6.09 12.30 -15.19
N SER A 361 6.38 13.52 -14.76
CA SER A 361 7.44 14.37 -15.34
C SER A 361 8.80 14.32 -14.66
N SER A 362 8.92 13.82 -13.42
CA SER A 362 10.18 13.97 -12.67
C SER A 362 10.38 12.91 -11.60
N GLY A 363 11.19 11.88 -11.88
CA GLY A 363 11.79 10.95 -10.90
C GLY A 363 10.84 10.11 -10.02
N GLY A 364 9.55 10.40 -10.01
CA GLY A 364 8.53 9.75 -9.19
C GLY A 364 7.96 8.49 -9.83
N ALA A 365 7.43 7.62 -8.98
CA ALA A 365 6.49 6.58 -9.37
C ALA A 365 5.10 7.23 -9.61
N PRO A 366 4.28 6.72 -10.54
CA PRO A 366 2.87 7.07 -10.65
C PRO A 366 2.08 6.89 -9.35
N VAL A 367 2.41 5.85 -8.57
CA VAL A 367 1.81 5.61 -7.25
C VAL A 367 2.90 5.50 -6.19
N ASN A 368 2.78 6.30 -5.14
CA ASN A 368 3.69 6.33 -3.99
C ASN A 368 2.92 6.18 -2.67
N VAL A 369 3.20 5.12 -1.91
CA VAL A 369 2.84 5.02 -0.49
C VAL A 369 4.15 5.17 0.28
N VAL A 370 4.37 6.26 1.00
CA VAL A 370 5.70 6.57 1.56
C VAL A 370 5.62 7.16 2.96
N ASP A 371 6.69 6.99 3.72
CA ASP A 371 6.92 7.75 4.94
C ASP A 371 7.21 9.22 4.59
N TYR A 372 6.59 10.14 5.32
CA TYR A 372 6.71 11.57 5.03
C TYR A 372 6.66 12.43 6.30
N ALA A 373 5.61 12.21 7.11
CA ALA A 373 5.38 12.85 8.40
C ALA A 373 5.65 11.88 9.56
N GLY A 374 6.74 11.12 9.47
CA GLY A 374 6.96 9.91 10.26
C GLY A 374 6.51 8.65 9.52
N SER A 375 6.43 7.54 10.25
CA SER A 375 6.05 6.23 9.74
C SER A 375 4.64 6.24 9.14
N THR A 376 4.50 5.67 7.95
CA THR A 376 3.21 5.46 7.31
C THR A 376 2.71 4.04 7.59
N SER A 377 1.45 3.93 8.03
CA SER A 377 0.69 2.68 8.13
C SER A 377 -0.36 2.61 7.03
N PHE A 378 -0.28 1.57 6.19
CA PHE A 378 -1.13 1.42 5.01
C PHE A 378 -1.69 0.00 4.87
N SER A 379 -2.98 -0.10 4.56
CA SER A 379 -3.64 -1.33 4.08
C SER A 379 -4.65 -1.00 2.98
N GLY A 380 -4.68 -1.82 1.93
CA GLY A 380 -5.56 -1.57 0.79
C GLY A 380 -5.15 -2.24 -0.52
N SER A 381 -5.84 -1.87 -1.60
CA SER A 381 -5.61 -2.36 -2.95
C SER A 381 -5.30 -1.24 -3.93
N ILE A 382 -4.33 -1.47 -4.81
CA ILE A 382 -3.95 -0.58 -5.92
C ILE A 382 -3.93 -1.44 -7.19
N THR A 383 -4.86 -1.20 -8.11
CA THR A 383 -4.96 -1.99 -9.35
C THR A 383 -5.11 -1.14 -10.62
N GLY A 384 -4.90 -1.75 -11.79
CA GLY A 384 -5.12 -1.11 -13.08
C GLY A 384 -4.19 0.08 -13.32
N VAL A 385 -2.90 -0.09 -13.05
CA VAL A 385 -1.88 0.96 -13.21
C VAL A 385 -1.22 0.80 -14.57
N THR A 386 -1.40 1.79 -15.44
CA THR A 386 -0.85 1.84 -16.81
C THR A 386 -0.04 3.12 -17.08
N ALA A 387 0.15 3.94 -16.04
CA ALA A 387 0.88 5.19 -16.12
C ALA A 387 2.38 4.99 -16.41
N THR A 388 2.93 5.85 -17.25
CA THR A 388 4.34 5.85 -17.63
C THR A 388 5.15 6.62 -16.57
N PRO A 389 6.07 5.95 -15.83
CA PRO A 389 6.96 6.62 -14.90
C PRO A 389 8.01 7.47 -15.62
N SER A 390 8.63 8.39 -14.88
CA SER A 390 9.81 9.12 -15.36
C SER A 390 11.04 8.25 -15.16
N GLY A 391 11.70 7.84 -16.25
CA GLY A 391 12.95 7.08 -16.18
C GLY A 391 12.73 5.65 -15.67
N ALA A 392 13.52 5.24 -14.66
CA ALA A 392 13.56 3.87 -14.13
C ALA A 392 12.91 3.73 -12.75
N SER A 393 11.94 4.58 -12.43
CA SER A 393 11.17 4.49 -11.18
C SER A 393 10.11 3.39 -11.27
N ALA A 394 9.77 2.76 -10.14
CA ALA A 394 8.68 1.78 -10.10
C ALA A 394 7.34 2.39 -10.54
N MET A 395 6.39 1.58 -10.99
CA MET A 395 5.02 2.06 -11.26
C MET A 395 4.23 2.23 -9.95
N VAL A 396 4.41 1.28 -9.05
CA VAL A 396 3.85 1.29 -7.70
C VAL A 396 4.99 1.14 -6.71
N ASN A 397 5.23 2.17 -5.92
CA ASN A 397 6.23 2.17 -4.86
C ASN A 397 5.53 2.26 -3.50
N VAL A 398 5.61 1.17 -2.73
CA VAL A 398 5.16 1.08 -1.35
C VAL A 398 6.40 1.08 -0.46
N GLY A 399 6.76 2.27 0.00
CA GLY A 399 7.82 2.57 0.97
C GLY A 399 7.28 2.90 2.37
N ALA A 400 6.13 2.35 2.75
CA ALA A 400 5.51 2.57 4.06
C ALA A 400 6.20 1.73 5.15
N SER A 401 6.41 2.31 6.32
CA SER A 401 6.96 1.62 7.50
C SER A 401 6.03 0.57 8.11
N ILE A 402 4.72 0.58 7.86
CA ILE A 402 3.80 -0.44 8.38
C ILE A 402 2.84 -0.80 7.26
N VAL A 403 2.87 -2.05 6.80
CA VAL A 403 2.01 -2.52 5.70
C VAL A 403 1.08 -3.60 6.26
N GLY A 404 -0.22 -3.37 6.26
CA GLY A 404 -1.22 -4.38 6.60
C GLY A 404 -1.44 -5.34 5.43
N ASP A 405 -2.70 -5.61 5.10
CA ASP A 405 -3.04 -6.32 3.88
C ASP A 405 -2.89 -5.41 2.67
N LEU A 406 -2.05 -5.82 1.72
CA LEU A 406 -1.74 -5.09 0.50
C LEU A 406 -2.07 -5.95 -0.73
N VAL A 407 -2.86 -5.40 -1.65
CA VAL A 407 -3.09 -6.00 -2.97
C VAL A 407 -2.65 -5.04 -4.07
N VAL A 408 -1.60 -5.39 -4.81
CA VAL A 408 -1.21 -4.66 -6.03
C VAL A 408 -1.54 -5.50 -7.24
N GLY A 409 -2.20 -4.94 -8.26
CA GLY A 409 -2.48 -5.75 -9.45
C GLY A 409 -2.74 -5.02 -10.76
N ASP A 410 -2.78 -5.78 -11.85
CA ASP A 410 -3.08 -5.28 -13.19
C ASP A 410 -2.17 -4.09 -13.57
N VAL A 411 -0.87 -4.25 -13.32
CA VAL A 411 0.17 -3.23 -13.54
C VAL A 411 0.86 -3.51 -14.87
N THR A 412 0.82 -2.56 -15.81
CA THR A 412 1.42 -2.71 -17.13
C THR A 412 2.58 -1.74 -17.32
N TRP A 413 3.80 -2.27 -17.36
CA TRP A 413 5.00 -1.51 -17.68
C TRP A 413 5.18 -1.34 -19.18
N THR A 414 5.22 -0.10 -19.66
CA THR A 414 5.24 0.24 -21.10
C THR A 414 6.54 0.88 -21.59
N THR A 415 7.53 1.09 -20.72
CA THR A 415 8.76 1.81 -21.10
C THR A 415 9.91 0.84 -21.38
N ALA A 416 10.88 1.27 -22.19
CA ALA A 416 12.03 0.43 -22.55
C ALA A 416 12.95 0.11 -21.35
N LYS A 417 13.13 1.07 -20.44
CA LYS A 417 14.05 0.94 -19.29
C LYS A 417 13.32 0.47 -18.05
N VAL A 418 13.29 -0.84 -17.83
CA VAL A 418 12.66 -1.42 -16.62
C VAL A 418 13.43 -0.99 -15.36
N PRO A 419 12.73 -0.69 -14.25
CA PRO A 419 13.32 -0.42 -12.95
C PRO A 419 14.10 -1.63 -12.48
N THR A 420 15.36 -1.40 -12.09
CA THR A 420 16.18 -2.41 -11.39
C THR A 420 15.57 -2.79 -10.04
N ASN A 421 14.71 -1.91 -9.49
CA ASN A 421 14.05 -2.09 -8.20
C ASN A 421 12.59 -2.54 -8.35
N GLY A 422 12.23 -3.19 -9.47
CA GLY A 422 10.90 -3.77 -9.69
C GLY A 422 9.86 -2.82 -10.28
N ILE A 423 8.98 -3.35 -11.13
CA ILE A 423 7.78 -2.64 -11.64
C ILE A 423 6.86 -2.29 -10.46
N VAL A 424 6.68 -3.25 -9.56
CA VAL A 424 6.12 -3.06 -8.22
C VAL A 424 7.26 -3.14 -7.22
N ARG A 425 7.38 -2.14 -6.37
CA ARG A 425 8.39 -2.07 -5.31
C ARG A 425 7.69 -1.99 -3.97
N VAL A 426 7.88 -2.97 -3.11
CA VAL A 426 7.41 -2.96 -1.73
C VAL A 426 8.64 -3.07 -0.83
N VAL A 427 9.12 -1.95 -0.31
CA VAL A 427 10.34 -1.93 0.49
C VAL A 427 10.11 -1.17 1.79
N GLN A 428 10.93 -1.51 2.77
CA GLN A 428 11.00 -0.76 4.00
C GLN A 428 11.70 0.59 3.78
N SER A 429 11.18 1.64 4.44
CA SER A 429 11.92 2.89 4.60
C SER A 429 13.14 2.66 5.48
N SER A 430 14.28 3.25 5.14
CA SER A 430 15.55 3.06 5.86
C SER A 430 15.54 3.55 7.32
N THR A 431 14.47 4.22 7.77
CA THR A 431 14.40 4.92 9.07
C THR A 431 13.83 4.10 10.22
N THR A 432 13.07 3.03 9.95
CA THR A 432 12.39 2.25 11.01
C THR A 432 12.84 0.79 10.94
N PRO A 433 13.48 0.19 11.97
CA PRO A 433 14.21 -1.08 11.82
C PRO A 433 13.39 -2.39 11.82
N THR A 434 12.09 -2.34 12.13
CA THR A 434 11.24 -3.54 12.21
C THR A 434 9.85 -3.27 11.65
N VAL A 435 9.62 -3.76 10.43
CA VAL A 435 8.32 -3.74 9.77
C VAL A 435 7.81 -5.17 9.66
N THR A 436 6.61 -5.39 10.18
CA THR A 436 5.85 -6.62 9.99
C THR A 436 4.75 -6.32 8.98
N ALA A 437 4.76 -7.06 7.88
CA ALA A 437 3.67 -7.05 6.92
C ALA A 437 2.75 -8.25 7.14
N GLY A 438 1.43 -8.04 7.13
CA GLY A 438 0.44 -9.11 7.29
C GLY A 438 0.40 -10.02 6.06
N SER A 439 -0.20 -9.52 4.98
CA SER A 439 -0.24 -10.21 3.69
C SER A 439 0.02 -9.26 2.53
N ILE A 440 0.79 -9.71 1.54
CA ILE A 440 1.04 -8.99 0.30
C ILE A 440 0.61 -9.89 -0.86
N THR A 441 -0.31 -9.39 -1.68
CA THR A 441 -0.71 -10.02 -2.94
C THR A 441 -0.31 -9.13 -4.11
N VAL A 442 0.43 -9.69 -5.07
CA VAL A 442 0.81 -9.02 -6.32
C VAL A 442 0.27 -9.84 -7.49
N ARG A 443 -0.54 -9.25 -8.38
CA ARG A 443 -1.14 -9.97 -9.50
C ARG A 443 -1.08 -9.27 -10.85
N ASN A 444 -0.99 -10.02 -11.95
CA ASN A 444 -1.11 -9.48 -13.31
C ASN A 444 -0.13 -8.32 -13.59
N VAL A 445 1.15 -8.48 -13.20
CA VAL A 445 2.21 -7.50 -13.48
C VAL A 445 2.86 -7.85 -14.81
N VAL A 446 2.68 -7.01 -15.82
CA VAL A 446 3.12 -7.32 -17.19
C VAL A 446 4.08 -6.26 -17.72
N ARG A 447 5.23 -6.71 -18.23
CA ARG A 447 6.12 -5.89 -19.05
C ARG A 447 5.68 -5.95 -20.52
N LYS A 448 5.02 -4.91 -21.02
CA LYS A 448 4.64 -4.75 -22.42
C LYS A 448 5.49 -3.65 -23.04
N ASP A 449 6.71 -3.97 -23.46
CA ASP A 449 7.52 -3.00 -24.19
C ASP A 449 7.10 -2.95 -25.67
N THR A 450 6.99 -1.74 -26.22
CA THR A 450 6.75 -1.46 -27.63
C THR A 450 8.06 -1.01 -28.28
N ALA A 451 8.79 -1.97 -28.86
CA ALA A 451 9.76 -1.76 -29.94
C ALA A 451 11.00 -0.87 -29.66
N GLY A 452 11.42 -0.70 -28.41
CA GLY A 452 12.69 -0.04 -28.07
C GLY A 452 13.90 -1.00 -28.08
N LYS A 453 15.08 -0.50 -28.45
CA LYS A 453 16.35 -1.23 -28.29
C LYS A 453 16.59 -1.41 -26.79
N ILE A 454 16.36 -2.61 -26.27
CA ILE A 454 16.47 -2.89 -24.84
C ILE A 454 17.94 -2.78 -24.44
N THR A 455 18.26 -1.75 -23.66
CA THR A 455 19.59 -1.59 -23.04
C THR A 455 19.70 -2.52 -21.84
N ASP A 456 20.88 -3.11 -21.61
CA ASP A 456 21.20 -4.24 -20.70
C ASP A 456 20.92 -4.03 -19.19
N THR A 457 19.72 -3.61 -18.81
CA THR A 457 19.36 -3.47 -17.39
C THR A 457 18.66 -4.70 -16.87
N THR A 458 19.06 -5.14 -15.68
CA THR A 458 18.28 -6.06 -14.86
C THR A 458 16.94 -5.40 -14.51
N GLY A 459 15.86 -6.17 -14.51
CA GLY A 459 14.53 -5.70 -14.17
C GLY A 459 13.75 -6.79 -13.46
N ALA A 460 12.83 -6.38 -12.60
CA ALA A 460 11.99 -7.31 -11.84
C ALA A 460 10.49 -6.96 -11.97
N GLY A 461 9.61 -7.95 -11.84
CA GLY A 461 8.17 -7.74 -11.67
C GLY A 461 7.87 -7.11 -10.30
N LEU A 462 8.30 -7.79 -9.24
CA LEU A 462 8.20 -7.36 -7.84
C LEU A 462 9.60 -7.28 -7.23
N ALA A 463 9.92 -6.17 -6.57
CA ALA A 463 11.01 -6.10 -5.61
C ALA A 463 10.44 -5.95 -4.19
N LEU A 464 10.82 -6.87 -3.30
CA LEU A 464 10.32 -6.97 -1.93
C LEU A 464 11.46 -6.76 -0.93
N GLY A 465 11.36 -5.74 -0.08
CA GLY A 465 12.38 -5.38 0.91
C GLY A 465 11.82 -5.17 2.32
N THR A 466 10.78 -5.92 2.69
CA THR A 466 10.23 -5.95 4.06
C THR A 466 11.05 -6.88 4.95
N ARG A 467 11.11 -6.67 6.28
CA ARG A 467 11.86 -7.55 7.19
C ARG A 467 11.08 -8.79 7.62
N THR A 468 9.81 -8.65 7.98
CA THR A 468 8.94 -9.79 8.33
C THR A 468 7.66 -9.69 7.51
N LEU A 469 7.23 -10.81 6.93
CA LEU A 469 6.01 -10.92 6.13
C LEU A 469 5.30 -12.24 6.46
N GLY A 470 4.01 -12.19 6.78
CA GLY A 470 3.22 -13.40 6.96
C GLY A 470 3.07 -14.15 5.64
N THR A 471 2.26 -13.62 4.72
CA THR A 471 1.96 -14.28 3.44
C THR A 471 2.34 -13.42 2.24
N LEU A 472 3.11 -13.97 1.30
CA LEU A 472 3.33 -13.42 -0.04
C LEU A 472 2.60 -14.25 -1.09
N THR A 473 1.67 -13.65 -1.84
CA THR A 473 1.05 -14.27 -3.02
C THR A 473 1.39 -13.46 -4.27
N VAL A 474 1.99 -14.11 -5.26
CA VAL A 474 2.34 -13.50 -6.55
C VAL A 474 1.70 -14.32 -7.66
N THR A 475 0.92 -13.71 -8.56
CA THR A 475 0.29 -14.44 -9.68
C THR A 475 0.29 -13.64 -10.98
N GLY A 476 0.44 -14.29 -12.13
CA GLY A 476 0.29 -13.62 -13.43
C GLY A 476 1.40 -12.61 -13.72
N VAL A 477 2.62 -12.83 -13.24
CA VAL A 477 3.77 -11.99 -13.60
C VAL A 477 4.28 -12.40 -14.98
N GLY A 478 4.35 -11.43 -15.89
CA GLY A 478 4.54 -11.67 -17.31
C GLY A 478 5.59 -10.78 -17.96
N CYS A 479 6.50 -11.37 -18.72
CA CYS A 479 7.37 -10.67 -19.68
C CYS A 479 7.18 -11.30 -21.07
N PRO A 480 6.09 -10.98 -21.80
CA PRO A 480 5.79 -11.54 -23.11
C PRO A 480 6.75 -11.09 -24.22
N VAL A 481 7.59 -10.09 -23.95
CA VAL A 481 8.54 -9.52 -24.92
C VAL A 481 9.95 -10.07 -24.67
N PRO A 482 10.76 -10.30 -25.72
CA PRO A 482 12.17 -10.64 -25.53
C PRO A 482 12.88 -9.55 -24.75
N ALA A 483 13.58 -9.89 -23.67
CA ALA A 483 14.40 -8.96 -22.88
C ALA A 483 15.73 -9.61 -22.49
N PRO A 484 16.83 -8.86 -22.25
CA PRO A 484 18.08 -9.44 -21.77
C PRO A 484 17.90 -10.18 -20.44
N HIS A 485 17.12 -9.60 -19.52
CA HIS A 485 16.91 -10.09 -18.18
C HIS A 485 15.53 -9.70 -17.63
N PHE A 486 14.87 -10.60 -16.91
CA PHE A 486 13.66 -10.29 -16.13
C PHE A 486 13.41 -11.28 -14.99
N ASP A 487 13.52 -10.82 -13.75
CA ASP A 487 13.12 -11.57 -12.57
C ASP A 487 11.64 -11.35 -12.25
N SER A 488 10.92 -12.33 -11.69
CA SER A 488 9.54 -12.07 -11.24
C SER A 488 9.45 -11.51 -9.84
N VAL A 489 10.21 -12.10 -8.91
CA VAL A 489 10.28 -11.68 -7.52
C VAL A 489 11.74 -11.54 -7.14
N GLN A 490 12.13 -10.35 -6.71
CA GLN A 490 13.46 -10.05 -6.19
C GLN A 490 13.36 -9.64 -4.74
N LEU A 491 14.13 -10.29 -3.87
CA LEU A 491 14.21 -9.94 -2.47
C LEU A 491 15.32 -8.92 -2.27
N ALA A 492 14.98 -7.72 -1.81
CA ALA A 492 15.88 -6.56 -1.82
C ALA A 492 16.58 -6.30 -0.47
N SER A 493 16.12 -6.91 0.62
CA SER A 493 16.61 -6.63 1.99
C SER A 493 17.15 -7.89 2.66
N ALA A 494 18.33 -7.81 3.26
CA ALA A 494 18.88 -8.89 4.09
C ALA A 494 17.99 -9.18 5.31
N GLY A 495 18.06 -10.41 5.83
CA GLY A 495 17.37 -10.78 7.07
C GLY A 495 15.86 -10.98 6.93
N MET A 496 15.32 -11.05 5.70
CA MET A 496 13.87 -11.10 5.52
C MET A 496 13.31 -12.48 5.87
N ARG A 497 12.21 -12.47 6.63
CA ARG A 497 11.42 -13.63 7.04
C ARG A 497 10.06 -13.62 6.36
N ILE A 498 9.71 -14.72 5.69
CA ILE A 498 8.41 -14.93 5.03
C ILE A 498 7.81 -16.23 5.56
N ASP A 499 6.64 -16.21 6.20
CA ASP A 499 6.05 -17.45 6.71
C ASP A 499 5.58 -18.35 5.56
N SER A 500 4.86 -17.78 4.59
CA SER A 500 4.42 -18.50 3.39
C SER A 500 4.51 -17.65 2.11
N MET A 501 4.94 -18.30 1.02
CA MET A 501 5.05 -17.71 -0.31
C MET A 501 4.31 -18.57 -1.34
N SER A 502 3.61 -17.92 -2.27
CA SER A 502 3.06 -18.56 -3.48
C SER A 502 3.39 -17.73 -4.70
N VAL A 503 3.91 -18.37 -5.76
CA VAL A 503 4.11 -17.77 -7.08
C VAL A 503 3.41 -18.62 -8.13
N ALA A 504 2.46 -18.04 -8.86
CA ALA A 504 1.62 -18.75 -9.82
C ALA A 504 1.54 -18.05 -11.18
N SER A 505 1.25 -18.82 -12.23
CA SER A 505 0.95 -18.29 -13.58
C SER A 505 2.02 -17.34 -14.12
N ASP A 506 3.29 -17.69 -13.91
CA ASP A 506 4.44 -16.89 -14.28
C ASP A 506 4.88 -17.21 -15.71
N SER A 507 5.13 -16.18 -16.53
CA SER A 507 5.65 -16.37 -17.88
C SER A 507 6.70 -15.32 -18.28
N SER A 508 7.81 -15.75 -18.88
CA SER A 508 8.81 -14.81 -19.38
C SER A 508 9.52 -15.31 -20.63
N ALA A 509 9.61 -14.43 -21.62
CA ALA A 509 10.40 -14.57 -22.84
C ALA A 509 11.80 -13.93 -22.71
N ALA A 510 12.21 -13.52 -21.50
CA ALA A 510 13.54 -12.97 -21.28
C ALA A 510 14.64 -14.00 -21.53
N ARG A 511 15.80 -13.54 -22.02
CA ARG A 511 17.00 -14.35 -22.28
C ARG A 511 17.65 -14.82 -20.99
N THR A 512 17.46 -14.11 -19.88
CA THR A 512 17.88 -14.50 -18.52
C THR A 512 16.86 -14.00 -17.48
N GLY A 513 17.05 -14.37 -16.21
CA GLY A 513 16.18 -13.97 -15.09
C GLY A 513 15.42 -15.15 -14.49
N ASN A 514 15.15 -15.06 -13.19
CA ASN A 514 14.60 -16.15 -12.39
C ASN A 514 13.16 -15.85 -11.96
N VAL A 515 12.45 -16.84 -11.42
CA VAL A 515 11.15 -16.58 -10.78
C VAL A 515 11.35 -15.89 -9.44
N LEU A 516 12.21 -16.45 -8.59
CA LEU A 516 12.63 -15.87 -7.31
C LEU A 516 14.15 -15.66 -7.28
N VAL A 517 14.57 -14.43 -6.95
CA VAL A 517 15.98 -14.05 -6.73
C VAL A 517 16.20 -13.58 -5.29
N LEU A 518 17.21 -14.18 -4.67
CA LEU A 518 17.82 -13.73 -3.42
C LEU A 518 19.23 -13.22 -3.76
N PRO A 519 19.47 -11.90 -3.77
CA PRO A 519 20.77 -11.33 -4.10
C PRO A 519 21.88 -11.90 -3.22
N VAL A 520 23.03 -12.17 -3.84
CA VAL A 520 24.20 -12.78 -3.20
C VAL A 520 24.70 -12.02 -1.96
N SER A 521 24.46 -10.71 -1.93
CA SER A 521 24.85 -9.81 -0.84
C SER A 521 23.99 -9.95 0.41
N SER A 522 22.79 -10.52 0.28
CA SER A 522 21.79 -10.46 1.32
C SER A 522 21.78 -11.77 2.11
N LYS A 523 22.16 -11.74 3.40
CA LYS A 523 22.22 -12.92 4.28
C LYS A 523 21.00 -13.03 5.18
N GLY A 524 20.76 -14.21 5.77
CA GLY A 524 19.81 -14.38 6.88
C GLY A 524 18.33 -14.40 6.47
N TYR A 525 18.03 -14.80 5.24
CA TYR A 525 16.64 -15.01 4.83
C TYR A 525 16.06 -16.27 5.46
N SER A 526 14.76 -16.25 5.75
CA SER A 526 13.99 -17.44 6.14
C SER A 526 12.66 -17.43 5.40
N ILE A 527 12.34 -18.53 4.72
CA ILE A 527 11.06 -18.75 4.07
C ILE A 527 10.50 -20.05 4.65
N GLY A 528 9.36 -20.00 5.34
CA GLY A 528 8.76 -21.18 5.96
C GLY A 528 8.26 -22.17 4.91
N ALA A 529 7.35 -21.71 4.05
CA ALA A 529 6.83 -22.48 2.93
C ALA A 529 6.82 -21.68 1.62
N ALA A 530 7.07 -22.33 0.50
CA ALA A 530 7.03 -21.75 -0.83
C ALA A 530 6.33 -22.66 -1.85
N THR A 531 5.35 -22.14 -2.57
CA THR A 531 4.62 -22.85 -3.62
C THR A 531 4.82 -22.17 -4.97
N PHE A 532 5.08 -22.95 -6.01
CA PHE A 532 5.24 -22.49 -7.38
C PHE A 532 4.32 -23.27 -8.29
N SER A 533 3.50 -22.59 -9.10
CA SER A 533 2.55 -23.26 -9.99
C SER A 533 2.44 -22.62 -11.37
N SER A 534 2.31 -23.44 -12.41
CA SER A 534 2.07 -22.98 -13.79
C SER A 534 3.12 -21.96 -14.26
N ILE A 535 4.39 -22.35 -14.17
CA ILE A 535 5.54 -21.50 -14.48
C ILE A 535 6.05 -21.84 -15.88
N SER A 536 6.25 -20.83 -16.74
CA SER A 536 6.75 -21.00 -18.10
C SER A 536 7.89 -20.03 -18.42
N ARG A 537 9.13 -20.53 -18.52
CA ARG A 537 10.33 -19.70 -18.73
C ARG A 537 11.13 -20.14 -19.94
N SER A 538 11.56 -19.22 -20.79
CA SER A 538 12.54 -19.53 -21.84
C SER A 538 13.91 -19.89 -21.25
N THR A 539 14.34 -19.21 -20.18
CA THR A 539 15.63 -19.43 -19.51
C THR A 539 15.55 -19.10 -18.00
N GLY A 540 16.68 -19.27 -17.28
CA GLY A 540 16.81 -18.93 -15.86
C GLY A 540 16.25 -19.99 -14.91
N SER A 541 16.35 -19.75 -13.60
CA SER A 541 15.94 -20.72 -12.57
C SER A 541 14.60 -20.34 -11.94
N LEU A 542 13.86 -21.30 -11.40
CA LEU A 542 12.70 -20.96 -10.57
C LEU A 542 13.15 -20.38 -9.23
N TRP A 543 14.13 -21.01 -8.57
CA TRP A 543 14.68 -20.54 -7.30
C TRP A 543 16.21 -20.37 -7.40
N SER A 544 16.70 -19.15 -7.19
CA SER A 544 18.14 -18.88 -7.00
C SER A 544 18.39 -18.32 -5.60
N ALA A 545 18.78 -19.18 -4.65
CA ALA A 545 19.25 -18.75 -3.32
C ALA A 545 20.77 -18.76 -3.29
N ASP A 546 21.37 -17.58 -3.13
CA ASP A 546 22.83 -17.45 -3.01
C ASP A 546 23.33 -17.21 -1.58
N ALA A 547 22.45 -17.11 -0.57
CA ALA A 547 22.86 -16.84 0.80
C ALA A 547 22.36 -17.90 1.81
N ASP A 548 23.19 -18.13 2.83
CA ASP A 548 22.90 -19.03 3.95
C ASP A 548 21.64 -18.56 4.67
N GLY A 549 20.61 -19.42 4.70
CA GLY A 549 19.46 -19.25 5.58
C GLY A 549 19.90 -19.37 7.04
N ASP A 550 19.06 -18.94 7.98
CA ASP A 550 19.33 -19.02 9.43
C ASP A 550 19.28 -20.44 10.01
N GLY A 551 19.40 -21.47 9.16
CA GLY A 551 19.24 -22.89 9.50
C GLY A 551 17.79 -23.39 9.44
N THR A 552 16.81 -22.51 9.22
CA THR A 552 15.40 -22.92 9.07
C THR A 552 15.20 -23.73 7.79
N SER A 553 14.51 -24.87 7.90
CA SER A 553 14.14 -25.68 6.73
C SER A 553 12.97 -25.05 5.98
N THR A 554 13.10 -24.90 4.65
CA THR A 554 12.02 -24.40 3.79
C THR A 554 11.26 -25.55 3.12
N ASP A 555 9.93 -25.57 3.27
CA ASP A 555 9.06 -26.46 2.51
C ASP A 555 8.74 -25.87 1.13
N ILE A 556 9.23 -26.50 0.05
CA ILE A 556 9.08 -26.03 -1.34
C ILE A 556 8.18 -26.99 -2.12
N ALA A 557 7.17 -26.47 -2.81
CA ALA A 557 6.27 -27.23 -3.69
C ALA A 557 6.25 -26.62 -5.09
N VAL A 558 6.48 -27.41 -6.14
CA VAL A 558 6.55 -26.95 -7.54
C VAL A 558 5.64 -27.80 -8.42
N ARG A 559 4.65 -27.19 -9.08
CA ARG A 559 3.70 -27.86 -9.98
C ARG A 559 3.64 -27.20 -11.36
N GLY A 560 3.80 -27.99 -12.43
CA GLY A 560 3.60 -27.49 -13.80
C GLY A 560 4.67 -26.45 -14.20
N TYR A 561 5.94 -26.77 -13.92
CA TYR A 561 7.07 -25.95 -14.36
C TYR A 561 7.52 -26.39 -15.76
N SER A 562 7.55 -25.45 -16.70
CA SER A 562 7.95 -25.66 -18.09
C SER A 562 9.10 -24.73 -18.49
N GLY A 563 10.17 -25.28 -19.06
CA GLY A 563 11.32 -24.50 -19.56
C GLY A 563 12.45 -24.25 -18.55
N GLY A 564 13.17 -23.14 -18.75
CA GLY A 564 14.29 -22.65 -17.92
C GLY A 564 15.51 -23.57 -17.78
N LYS A 565 16.50 -23.13 -16.98
CA LYS A 565 17.78 -23.83 -16.73
C LYS A 565 17.72 -24.78 -15.52
N ALA A 566 17.13 -24.35 -14.40
CA ALA A 566 17.07 -25.13 -13.17
C ALA A 566 15.77 -24.86 -12.39
N VAL A 567 15.30 -25.85 -11.64
CA VAL A 567 14.19 -25.70 -10.68
C VAL A 567 14.69 -24.96 -9.44
N ALA A 568 15.78 -25.39 -8.83
CA ALA A 568 16.29 -24.75 -7.62
C ALA A 568 17.81 -24.81 -7.48
N LEU A 569 18.37 -23.74 -6.91
CA LEU A 569 19.70 -23.67 -6.35
C LEU A 569 19.54 -23.53 -4.83
N LEU A 570 19.81 -24.61 -4.08
CA LEU A 570 19.56 -24.68 -2.63
C LEU A 570 20.87 -24.52 -1.85
N ARG A 571 20.81 -23.70 -0.78
CA ARG A 571 21.92 -23.42 0.15
C ARG A 571 21.51 -23.49 1.64
N SER A 572 20.24 -23.75 1.95
CA SER A 572 19.68 -23.96 3.29
C SER A 572 18.91 -25.29 3.33
N PRO A 573 18.62 -25.85 4.52
CA PRO A 573 17.80 -27.05 4.63
C PRO A 573 16.46 -26.85 3.93
N ALA A 574 15.95 -27.88 3.24
CA ALA A 574 14.70 -27.75 2.50
C ALA A 574 14.02 -29.09 2.24
N SER A 575 12.69 -29.09 2.19
CA SER A 575 11.89 -30.19 1.62
C SER A 575 11.26 -29.75 0.30
N LEU A 576 11.79 -30.21 -0.83
CA LEU A 576 11.32 -29.88 -2.17
C LEU A 576 10.40 -30.99 -2.72
N ARG A 577 9.19 -30.62 -3.16
CA ARG A 577 8.25 -31.49 -3.86
C ARG A 577 8.00 -31.00 -5.28
N VAL A 578 8.17 -31.85 -6.29
CA VAL A 578 8.02 -31.46 -7.71
C VAL A 578 7.03 -32.36 -8.46
N TRP A 579 6.09 -31.74 -9.17
CA TRP A 579 5.09 -32.38 -10.03
C TRP A 579 5.05 -31.74 -11.42
N ASP A 580 4.78 -32.56 -12.44
CA ASP A 580 4.56 -32.15 -13.83
C ASP A 580 5.70 -31.29 -14.41
N LEU A 581 6.94 -31.73 -14.19
CA LEU A 581 8.15 -31.04 -14.67
C LEU A 581 8.39 -31.28 -16.17
N LYS A 582 8.45 -30.19 -16.95
CA LYS A 582 8.75 -30.17 -18.39
C LYS A 582 9.95 -29.25 -18.69
N GLN A 583 11.17 -29.72 -18.51
CA GLN A 583 12.35 -28.95 -18.91
C GLN A 583 12.87 -29.44 -20.25
N PRO A 584 13.23 -28.54 -21.19
CA PRO A 584 13.99 -28.95 -22.36
C PRO A 584 15.28 -29.64 -21.91
N ALA A 585 15.80 -30.57 -22.71
CA ALA A 585 17.02 -31.33 -22.44
C ALA A 585 18.25 -30.40 -22.39
N GLY A 586 18.36 -29.61 -21.33
CA GLY A 586 19.47 -28.71 -21.06
C GLY A 586 20.57 -29.43 -20.31
N THR A 587 21.82 -29.04 -20.57
CA THR A 587 23.00 -29.46 -19.84
C THR A 587 22.89 -29.08 -18.34
N GLY A 588 23.07 -30.05 -17.44
CA GLY A 588 23.14 -29.86 -15.98
C GLY A 588 22.01 -30.57 -15.21
N ALA A 589 21.88 -30.29 -13.92
CA ALA A 589 20.80 -30.82 -13.07
C ALA A 589 19.64 -29.82 -12.88
N ALA A 590 18.44 -30.35 -12.57
CA ALA A 590 17.25 -29.55 -12.26
C ALA A 590 17.36 -28.88 -10.88
N VAL A 591 17.85 -29.61 -9.90
CA VAL A 591 18.10 -29.14 -8.53
C VAL A 591 19.61 -29.16 -8.31
N ARG A 592 20.17 -28.03 -7.91
CA ARG A 592 21.60 -27.89 -7.62
C ARG A 592 21.80 -27.53 -6.16
N LEU A 593 22.64 -28.28 -5.47
CA LEU A 593 22.96 -28.07 -4.06
C LEU A 593 24.36 -27.46 -3.96
N ASN A 594 24.46 -26.21 -3.53
CA ASN A 594 25.68 -25.40 -3.69
C ASN A 594 26.41 -25.09 -2.37
N SER A 595 25.86 -25.44 -1.21
CA SER A 595 26.49 -25.18 0.11
C SER A 595 26.26 -26.34 1.10
N PRO A 596 27.25 -26.76 1.91
CA PRO A 596 27.03 -27.70 3.02
C PRO A 596 25.93 -27.27 3.99
N ALA A 597 25.69 -25.95 4.14
CA ALA A 597 24.60 -25.39 4.94
C ALA A 597 23.20 -25.77 4.41
N ALA A 598 23.10 -26.33 3.20
CA ALA A 598 21.87 -26.89 2.67
C ALA A 598 21.41 -28.16 3.40
N SER A 599 22.26 -28.79 4.21
CA SER A 599 21.98 -30.08 4.82
C SER A 599 21.10 -29.97 6.08
N PRO A 600 20.02 -30.76 6.22
CA PRO A 600 19.53 -31.79 5.28
C PRO A 600 18.59 -31.24 4.18
N VAL A 601 18.67 -31.83 2.98
CA VAL A 601 17.70 -31.60 1.88
C VAL A 601 16.89 -32.87 1.61
N ARG A 602 15.57 -32.75 1.50
CA ARG A 602 14.68 -33.83 1.03
C ARG A 602 14.03 -33.44 -0.28
N ILE A 603 14.08 -34.30 -1.28
CA ILE A 603 13.52 -34.08 -2.61
C ILE A 603 12.53 -35.20 -2.94
N VAL A 604 11.25 -34.85 -3.09
CA VAL A 604 10.19 -35.78 -3.47
C VAL A 604 9.68 -35.39 -4.85
N THR A 605 9.57 -36.36 -5.75
CA THR A 605 9.19 -36.11 -7.14
C THR A 605 8.20 -37.14 -7.62
N ALA A 606 7.10 -36.68 -8.21
CA ALA A 606 6.03 -37.58 -8.65
C ALA A 606 6.09 -37.89 -10.14
N ARG A 607 6.36 -36.89 -10.99
CA ARG A 607 6.39 -36.99 -12.45
C ARG A 607 7.37 -35.98 -13.06
N SER A 608 8.37 -36.47 -13.79
CA SER A 608 9.33 -35.67 -14.55
C SER A 608 9.52 -36.28 -15.93
N THR A 609 9.52 -35.43 -16.97
CA THR A 609 9.80 -35.85 -18.36
C THR A 609 11.22 -35.47 -18.81
N ARG A 610 12.05 -35.01 -17.87
CA ARG A 610 13.43 -34.56 -18.12
C ARG A 610 14.35 -35.77 -18.38
N SER A 611 15.17 -35.69 -19.45
CA SER A 611 16.16 -36.73 -19.81
C SER A 611 17.54 -36.56 -19.15
N ALA A 612 17.80 -35.44 -18.47
CA ALA A 612 19.05 -35.12 -17.78
C ALA A 612 18.94 -35.35 -16.25
N PRO A 613 20.06 -35.44 -15.51
CA PRO A 613 20.05 -35.65 -14.06
C PRO A 613 19.12 -34.69 -13.33
N LEU A 614 18.36 -35.19 -12.35
CA LEU A 614 17.48 -34.33 -11.56
C LEU A 614 18.28 -33.50 -10.55
N VAL A 615 19.27 -34.09 -9.87
CA VAL A 615 19.97 -33.46 -8.74
C VAL A 615 21.49 -33.47 -8.98
N SER A 616 22.18 -32.39 -8.64
CA SER A 616 23.65 -32.32 -8.57
C SER A 616 24.11 -31.56 -7.32
N ARG A 617 25.31 -31.86 -6.81
CA ARG A 617 25.86 -31.20 -5.62
C ARG A 617 27.37 -30.97 -5.66
N THR A 618 27.89 -30.09 -4.79
CA THR A 618 29.32 -29.77 -4.65
C THR A 618 30.06 -30.55 -3.53
N GLY A 619 29.36 -31.30 -2.65
CA GLY A 619 29.95 -32.21 -1.65
C GLY A 619 29.34 -32.12 -0.24
N ALA A 620 29.53 -33.16 0.59
CA ALA A 620 29.16 -33.30 2.02
C ALA A 620 27.69 -33.07 2.48
N GLN A 621 26.74 -32.72 1.60
CA GLN A 621 25.34 -32.45 1.99
C GLN A 621 24.51 -33.74 2.13
N GLN A 622 23.71 -33.89 3.19
CA GLN A 622 22.74 -34.98 3.28
C GLN A 622 21.54 -34.72 2.37
N VAL A 623 21.20 -35.68 1.50
CA VAL A 623 20.13 -35.56 0.51
C VAL A 623 19.32 -36.83 0.46
N SER A 624 18.03 -36.74 0.75
CA SER A 624 17.07 -37.85 0.57
C SER A 624 16.25 -37.60 -0.70
N VAL A 625 16.18 -38.56 -1.62
CA VAL A 625 15.34 -38.50 -2.84
C VAL A 625 14.28 -39.61 -2.78
N SER A 626 13.09 -39.41 -3.36
CA SER A 626 12.07 -40.47 -3.45
C SER A 626 12.34 -41.46 -4.60
N SER A 627 11.95 -42.72 -4.39
CA SER A 627 12.25 -43.95 -5.16
C SER A 627 11.81 -44.02 -6.63
N SER A 628 11.23 -42.97 -7.19
CA SER A 628 10.67 -42.95 -8.55
C SER A 628 11.57 -42.30 -9.59
N ILE A 629 12.74 -41.78 -9.21
CA ILE A 629 13.58 -40.97 -10.10
C ILE A 629 15.02 -41.50 -10.21
N PRO A 630 15.57 -41.54 -11.44
CA PRO A 630 16.99 -41.81 -11.66
C PRO A 630 17.88 -40.72 -11.03
N VAL A 631 18.76 -41.11 -10.10
CA VAL A 631 19.76 -40.29 -9.42
C VAL A 631 21.12 -40.98 -9.58
N ASP A 632 22.21 -40.24 -9.72
CA ASP A 632 23.54 -40.83 -9.60
C ASP A 632 23.87 -41.01 -8.11
N THR A 633 23.92 -42.25 -7.65
CA THR A 633 24.13 -42.60 -6.24
C THR A 633 25.49 -42.18 -5.69
N SER A 634 26.52 -42.02 -6.53
CA SER A 634 27.82 -41.49 -6.06
C SER A 634 27.73 -40.03 -5.66
N LEU A 635 26.66 -39.35 -6.08
CA LEU A 635 26.38 -37.97 -5.74
C LEU A 635 25.50 -37.85 -4.50
N LEU A 636 25.32 -38.91 -3.69
CA LEU A 636 24.51 -38.89 -2.46
C LEU A 636 25.36 -39.11 -1.21
N THR A 637 25.01 -38.45 -0.11
CA THR A 637 25.50 -38.77 1.25
C THR A 637 24.30 -39.37 1.93
N PRO A 638 24.17 -40.69 1.79
CA PRO A 638 22.91 -41.33 2.04
C PRO A 638 22.63 -41.53 3.53
N LEU A 639 21.35 -41.42 3.87
CA LEU A 639 20.81 -41.65 5.20
C LEU A 639 20.06 -42.98 5.23
N GLU A 640 20.02 -43.61 6.40
CA GLU A 640 19.27 -44.85 6.60
C GLU A 640 17.82 -44.69 6.11
N GLY A 641 17.41 -45.56 5.19
CA GLY A 641 16.07 -45.55 4.60
C GLY A 641 15.90 -44.67 3.35
N ASP A 642 16.95 -44.03 2.84
CA ASP A 642 16.93 -43.37 1.52
C ASP A 642 16.62 -44.37 0.40
N GLN A 643 15.88 -43.93 -0.62
CA GLN A 643 15.44 -44.79 -1.74
C GLN A 643 15.63 -44.10 -3.08
N VAL A 644 16.41 -44.67 -3.99
CA VAL A 644 16.75 -44.04 -5.27
C VAL A 644 16.71 -45.04 -6.41
N ILE A 645 16.58 -44.58 -7.65
CA ILE A 645 16.86 -45.42 -8.82
C ILE A 645 18.23 -44.95 -9.33
N ASP A 646 19.26 -45.80 -9.40
CA ASP A 646 20.58 -45.33 -9.84
C ASP A 646 20.64 -45.18 -11.36
N VAL A 647 21.04 -44.01 -11.90
CA VAL A 647 21.27 -43.83 -13.35
C VAL A 647 22.39 -44.71 -13.89
N ARG A 648 23.31 -45.16 -13.05
CA ARG A 648 24.42 -46.05 -13.44
C ARG A 648 24.09 -47.53 -13.27
N ALA A 649 23.02 -47.84 -12.54
CA ALA A 649 22.54 -49.19 -12.31
C ALA A 649 21.03 -49.28 -12.57
N VAL A 650 20.57 -48.74 -13.70
CA VAL A 650 19.12 -48.68 -14.05
C VAL A 650 18.49 -50.08 -14.07
N SER A 651 19.27 -51.13 -14.38
CA SER A 651 18.84 -52.52 -14.33
C SER A 651 18.62 -53.08 -12.92
N ALA A 652 19.11 -52.41 -11.87
CA ALA A 652 19.02 -52.85 -10.48
C ALA A 652 17.72 -52.40 -9.76
N GLY A 653 16.87 -51.61 -10.41
CA GLY A 653 15.63 -51.10 -9.82
C GLY A 653 15.87 -50.06 -8.71
N THR A 654 14.94 -49.96 -7.76
CA THR A 654 15.09 -49.08 -6.59
C THR A 654 16.18 -49.62 -5.66
N GLN A 655 17.17 -48.79 -5.35
CA GLN A 655 18.19 -49.03 -4.35
C GLN A 655 17.86 -48.31 -3.05
N TYR A 656 18.22 -48.94 -1.94
CA TYR A 656 18.04 -48.47 -0.57
C TYR A 656 19.41 -48.28 0.06
N TRP A 657 19.60 -47.19 0.80
CA TRP A 657 20.81 -47.06 1.59
C TRP A 657 20.68 -47.85 2.89
N ASP A 658 21.64 -48.74 3.09
CA ASP A 658 21.85 -49.47 4.32
C ASP A 658 23.04 -48.85 5.06
N SER A 659 22.76 -48.15 6.16
CA SER A 659 23.77 -47.52 7.00
C SER A 659 24.65 -48.54 7.73
N ALA A 660 24.19 -49.78 7.92
CA ALA A 660 24.97 -50.83 8.57
C ALA A 660 26.08 -51.36 7.64
N SER A 661 25.78 -51.54 6.35
CA SER A 661 26.78 -51.96 5.36
C SER A 661 27.54 -50.78 4.70
N GLY A 662 27.02 -49.56 4.82
CA GLY A 662 27.59 -48.39 4.15
C GLY A 662 27.49 -48.50 2.62
N THR A 663 26.47 -49.21 2.11
CA THR A 663 26.28 -49.43 0.67
C THR A 663 24.83 -49.25 0.23
N TRP A 664 24.64 -48.94 -1.05
CA TRP A 664 23.33 -49.00 -1.68
C TRP A 664 23.01 -50.44 -2.05
N THR A 665 21.84 -50.94 -1.62
CA THR A 665 21.41 -52.31 -1.84
C THR A 665 20.08 -52.34 -2.58
N SER A 666 19.80 -53.36 -3.38
CA SER A 666 18.50 -53.51 -4.06
C SER A 666 17.38 -54.00 -3.13
N THR A 667 17.69 -54.30 -1.87
CA THR A 667 16.77 -54.87 -0.88
C THR A 667 16.55 -53.85 0.22
N LYS A 668 15.28 -53.54 0.53
CA LYS A 668 14.96 -52.61 1.60
C LYS A 668 15.55 -53.13 2.92
N PRO A 669 16.40 -52.34 3.63
CA PRO A 669 16.91 -52.73 4.94
C PRO A 669 15.73 -53.02 5.87
N THR A 670 15.75 -54.19 6.50
CA THR A 670 14.85 -54.45 7.63
C THR A 670 15.30 -53.51 8.75
N PRO A 671 14.41 -52.67 9.32
CA PRO A 671 14.79 -51.80 10.42
C PRO A 671 15.45 -52.65 11.48
N SER A 672 16.74 -52.42 11.74
CA SER A 672 17.43 -53.10 12.83
C SER A 672 16.64 -52.77 14.09
N ALA A 673 16.14 -53.79 14.78
CA ALA A 673 15.41 -53.60 16.04
C ALA A 673 16.28 -52.71 16.91
N ALA A 674 15.78 -51.52 17.26
CA ALA A 674 16.54 -50.54 18.01
C ALA A 674 17.18 -51.25 19.21
N SER A 675 18.52 -51.27 19.26
CA SER A 675 19.24 -51.74 20.42
C SER A 675 18.82 -50.85 21.59
N THR A 676 17.85 -51.31 22.38
CA THR A 676 17.56 -50.77 23.70
C THR A 676 18.73 -51.12 24.60
N SER A 677 19.83 -50.38 24.46
CA SER A 677 20.83 -50.31 25.52
C SER A 677 20.16 -49.62 26.71
N PRO A 678 20.13 -50.23 27.91
CA PRO A 678 19.64 -49.56 29.11
C PRO A 678 20.43 -48.28 29.34
N PRO A 679 19.83 -47.21 29.89
CA PRO A 679 20.57 -46.01 30.24
C PRO A 679 21.69 -46.39 31.22
N THR A 680 22.93 -46.17 30.80
CA THR A 680 24.10 -46.26 31.68
C THR A 680 23.89 -45.28 32.84
N ALA A 681 23.88 -45.80 34.06
CA ALA A 681 23.70 -45.03 35.28
C ALA A 681 24.66 -43.83 35.31
N ALA A 682 24.11 -42.65 35.63
CA ALA A 682 24.89 -41.45 35.85
C ALA A 682 25.94 -41.71 36.96
N PRO A 683 27.22 -41.32 36.77
CA PRO A 683 28.19 -41.37 37.85
C PRO A 683 27.79 -40.37 38.95
N PRO A 684 28.00 -40.71 40.24
CA PRO A 684 27.62 -39.84 41.35
C PRO A 684 28.43 -38.54 41.29
N THR A 685 27.72 -37.41 41.29
CA THR A 685 28.27 -36.07 41.47
C THR A 685 29.03 -35.99 42.80
N ALA A 686 30.34 -35.76 42.71
CA ALA A 686 31.18 -35.47 43.85
C ALA A 686 30.82 -34.11 44.46
N SER A 687 30.72 -34.08 45.78
CA SER A 687 30.50 -32.89 46.61
C SER A 687 31.68 -31.92 46.48
N PRO A 688 31.45 -30.61 46.23
CA PRO A 688 32.53 -29.63 46.23
C PRO A 688 32.98 -29.32 47.68
N GLY A 689 34.28 -29.52 47.94
CA GLY A 689 34.94 -29.11 49.18
C GLY A 689 35.22 -27.59 49.22
N PRO A 690 35.51 -27.03 50.41
CA PRO A 690 35.60 -25.59 50.62
C PRO A 690 36.92 -25.03 50.07
N VAL A 691 36.83 -23.94 49.31
CA VAL A 691 37.98 -23.16 48.84
C VAL A 691 38.27 -22.05 49.85
N ALA A 692 39.51 -22.01 50.34
CA ALA A 692 40.03 -20.96 51.23
C ALA A 692 40.35 -19.66 50.45
N PRO A 693 40.34 -18.48 51.11
CA PRO A 693 40.45 -17.19 50.44
C PRO A 693 41.89 -16.63 50.46
N SER A 694 42.30 -15.91 49.41
CA SER A 694 43.25 -14.78 49.53
C SER A 694 43.38 -13.95 48.24
N GLY A 695 43.42 -12.62 48.39
CA GLY A 695 44.08 -11.70 47.43
C GLY A 695 43.23 -10.51 46.95
N PRO A 696 43.63 -9.25 47.19
CA PRO A 696 42.72 -8.09 47.17
C PRO A 696 42.51 -7.46 45.78
N SER A 697 41.28 -6.98 45.56
CA SER A 697 40.87 -6.14 44.43
C SER A 697 41.06 -4.65 44.76
N PRO A 698 41.50 -3.79 43.82
CA PRO A 698 41.61 -2.35 44.04
C PRO A 698 40.26 -1.63 43.92
N ALA A 699 40.02 -0.76 44.92
CA ALA A 699 39.18 0.45 45.01
C ALA A 699 37.99 0.66 44.06
N GLU A 700 36.80 0.72 44.69
CA GLU A 700 35.52 1.22 44.15
C GLU A 700 35.55 2.72 43.83
N ALA A 701 34.89 3.08 42.72
CA ALA A 701 34.31 4.40 42.49
C ALA A 701 32.82 4.36 42.91
N PRO A 702 32.26 5.42 43.53
CA PRO A 702 30.93 5.38 44.14
C PRO A 702 29.80 5.30 43.09
N ALA A 703 28.83 4.43 43.35
CA ALA A 703 27.66 4.18 42.51
C ALA A 703 26.63 5.34 42.60
N PRO A 704 25.91 5.65 41.50
CA PRO A 704 24.81 6.61 41.52
C PRO A 704 23.57 6.02 42.20
N THR A 705 22.92 6.86 43.01
CA THR A 705 21.70 6.60 43.76
C THR A 705 20.54 6.24 42.83
N SER A 706 19.98 5.04 42.98
CA SER A 706 18.78 4.60 42.26
C SER A 706 17.54 5.30 42.79
N THR A 707 16.81 5.99 41.91
CA THR A 707 15.43 6.46 42.17
C THR A 707 14.47 5.28 41.97
N PRO A 708 13.49 5.04 42.87
CA PRO A 708 12.60 3.89 42.77
C PRO A 708 11.64 4.03 41.56
N PRO A 709 11.26 2.92 40.90
CA PRO A 709 10.35 2.94 39.76
C PRO A 709 8.93 3.31 40.20
N VAL A 710 8.32 4.25 39.46
CA VAL A 710 6.92 4.62 39.59
C VAL A 710 6.05 3.45 39.13
N ALA A 711 5.13 3.01 39.99
CA ALA A 711 4.16 1.96 39.69
C ALA A 711 3.20 2.41 38.57
N SER A 712 3.26 1.74 37.42
CA SER A 712 2.28 1.89 36.35
C SER A 712 0.97 1.19 36.74
N THR A 713 -0.06 1.97 37.04
CA THR A 713 -1.44 1.46 37.13
C THR A 713 -2.01 1.36 35.72
N SER A 714 -2.16 0.13 35.22
CA SER A 714 -2.85 -0.14 33.96
C SER A 714 -4.36 -0.06 34.18
N THR A 715 -4.99 1.02 33.72
CA THR A 715 -6.45 1.11 33.61
C THR A 715 -6.89 0.27 32.39
N PRO A 716 -7.81 -0.70 32.54
CA PRO A 716 -8.27 -1.51 31.42
C PRO A 716 -9.05 -0.66 30.42
N THR A 717 -8.64 -0.72 29.15
CA THR A 717 -9.36 -0.14 28.02
C THR A 717 -10.62 -0.97 27.74
N PRO A 718 -11.83 -0.39 27.69
CA PRO A 718 -13.04 -1.14 27.38
C PRO A 718 -12.98 -1.65 25.93
N THR A 719 -13.19 -2.96 25.78
CA THR A 719 -13.33 -3.63 24.48
C THR A 719 -14.68 -3.24 23.86
N PRO A 720 -14.74 -2.63 22.67
CA PRO A 720 -16.00 -2.38 21.99
C PRO A 720 -16.57 -3.71 21.51
N THR A 721 -17.69 -4.14 22.12
CA THR A 721 -18.46 -5.30 21.65
C THR A 721 -19.18 -4.90 20.36
N ARG A 722 -18.62 -5.27 19.20
CA ARG A 722 -19.33 -5.19 17.92
C ARG A 722 -20.30 -6.36 17.82
N THR A 723 -21.60 -6.06 17.82
CA THR A 723 -22.63 -7.04 17.43
C THR A 723 -22.55 -7.22 15.91
N PRO A 724 -22.33 -8.45 15.39
CA PRO A 724 -22.30 -8.68 13.95
C PRO A 724 -23.69 -8.48 13.36
N THR A 725 -23.85 -7.49 12.50
CA THR A 725 -25.03 -7.36 11.64
C THR A 725 -24.86 -8.34 10.47
N ALA A 726 -25.82 -9.24 10.30
CA ALA A 726 -25.82 -10.24 9.25
C ALA A 726 -25.71 -9.58 7.86
N ALA A 727 -24.74 -10.03 7.06
CA ALA A 727 -24.61 -9.64 5.66
C ALA A 727 -25.77 -10.24 4.84
N PRO A 728 -26.39 -9.49 3.91
CA PRO A 728 -27.38 -10.04 3.00
C PRO A 728 -26.72 -11.06 2.06
N THR A 729 -27.28 -12.26 2.04
CA THR A 729 -26.88 -13.38 1.19
C THR A 729 -27.13 -13.03 -0.27
N GLN A 730 -26.07 -12.86 -1.07
CA GLN A 730 -26.19 -12.82 -2.53
C GLN A 730 -26.34 -14.25 -3.08
N PRO A 731 -27.27 -14.51 -4.02
CA PRO A 731 -27.37 -15.80 -4.67
C PRO A 731 -26.18 -16.03 -5.62
N LEU A 732 -25.55 -17.20 -5.48
CA LEU A 732 -24.49 -17.70 -6.35
C LEU A 732 -24.99 -17.84 -7.79
N ALA A 733 -24.34 -17.16 -8.73
CA ALA A 733 -24.50 -17.40 -10.15
C ALA A 733 -23.77 -18.70 -10.56
N PRO A 734 -24.36 -19.56 -11.42
CA PRO A 734 -23.72 -20.80 -11.85
C PRO A 734 -22.54 -20.53 -12.79
N SER A 735 -21.43 -21.25 -12.56
CA SER A 735 -20.25 -21.24 -13.42
C SER A 735 -20.52 -21.99 -14.72
N ALA A 736 -20.36 -21.32 -15.86
CA ALA A 736 -20.28 -21.97 -17.16
C ALA A 736 -18.84 -22.43 -17.42
N ALA A 737 -18.62 -23.73 -17.31
CA ALA A 737 -17.52 -24.45 -17.94
C ALA A 737 -18.08 -25.23 -19.14
N ASP A 738 -17.21 -25.47 -20.12
CA ASP A 738 -17.38 -26.27 -21.35
C ASP A 738 -18.08 -25.62 -22.55
N ALA A 739 -17.27 -25.19 -23.53
CA ALA A 739 -17.34 -25.65 -24.92
C ALA A 739 -16.35 -24.88 -25.81
N ALA A 740 -15.30 -25.57 -26.32
CA ALA A 740 -14.77 -25.33 -27.67
C ALA A 740 -13.71 -26.39 -28.02
N SER A 741 -14.17 -27.49 -28.60
CA SER A 741 -13.37 -28.33 -29.50
C SER A 741 -13.92 -28.22 -30.92
N SER A 742 -13.00 -28.15 -31.89
CA SER A 742 -13.09 -28.53 -33.30
C SER A 742 -14.08 -27.80 -34.24
N GLY A 743 -13.54 -27.37 -35.39
CA GLY A 743 -14.31 -27.36 -36.64
C GLY A 743 -13.99 -26.19 -37.57
N GLY A 744 -12.88 -26.30 -38.32
CA GLY A 744 -12.66 -25.46 -39.50
C GLY A 744 -13.38 -26.04 -40.72
N SER A 745 -14.02 -25.17 -41.51
CA SER A 745 -14.14 -25.34 -42.96
C SER A 745 -14.60 -24.02 -43.62
N ARG A 746 -13.79 -23.59 -44.60
CA ARG A 746 -13.91 -22.45 -45.53
C ARG A 746 -13.60 -21.06 -44.99
#